data_AF-A0A163UKG7-F1
#
_entry.id   AF-A0A163UKG7-F1
#
_cell.length_a   1.000
_cell.length_b   1.000
_cell.length_c   1.000
_cell.angle_alpha   90.00
_cell.angle_beta   90.00
_cell.angle_gamma   90.00
#
_symmetry.space_group_name_H-M   'P 1'
#
loop_
_entity.id
_entity.type
_entity.pdbx_description
1 polymer ?
#
loop_
_entity_poly.entity_id
_entity_poly.type
_entity_poly.pdbx_seq_one_letter_code
_entity_poly.pdbx_strand_id
1 'polypeptide(L)'
;MKEKFLKLIDSIIEFLESIRYQITNKEQEKLGYTSLSPINTKEDNCHYSKALLWALENRKNEDIKNIALTGPYGAGKSTILKTFQHNYKGKDLQFLNISLATFKEEEPRLNENDEEIKVDKTELLRLIEISILEQIFYHEEDKKIPDSRFKKIKSYSSFNLFVRSIGYLFFAIALYNYINPYFIQTIFKDTPLHNKICDFVHYFGILIIIIGLFFIILKSVRIISAVTINKLKIQNAEIGIGDQLNKSILNHHIDEILYFFSIRPYNVIVIEDLDRFRETEIFTKLRELNLLLNNSEKTKRKEIVFLYAVRDDMFTDKERTKFFDFIIPVIPVINSSNSNEILLKKKKVFDFNLSDSLIEDISFFIDDMRLLHNISNEFYLYSKKLNDTLNQDKLFAIITYKNIYPNDFMQLSYNEGNLYEIFNSKAIFVKNSLKKIDDEINDIKNQIIEYNKLYINNVKDLRLLYLFRVVNTLPEFRSFIVNNDSKSIDKMVEDNNFSYITSDNYQYNKLYAQSYNLISRTTDLSTKFSEIEEKIDPNKSYAEKEKEIIELKNGRISSLKNKINELDKQKTIIRNYKIAELLKSNNFNELNISKDINLKFITILLRNNYIAEDYIDYISLFHEESITRSDYQFHISVKNSIKQPFNFKLFKIEKLLSKINSLDFQTEYILNYDLLDFLLTNQDKYKTQLEAIFNKLKDESDISIDFIKGYFETSQKLDSFINILCDKWDNIWGYIETSVDFTDELKNSIFKSIIDNGNINAIVEISNQSSFTKAILSNPLFLNITENHEKLKEIIEELNILFTQIDFDNSTDEMLSFIYKNQYYQINIDMIVSIINKFGEFNQVDFDNSNFFAIKNSKVEELAKYIDENINTYIENVYLKITSNVNEKEKNLVELLNNKNINNKNKECIITKVKTKISKLSTINNIELYSKILENNLLHPHWANLLHEYSNQDIGEEEDTELEITQSTIDFINVIENAEELSKTKISTDETTKSTYLKFWLKILQTNEIEYLSYNLIIKSNPWLFNSFKFETISDEKIISLINNNCINSTIENFNSLKENSDGLNIYLLEKKKTSYLNILNQLEFDSNDLILVLQSSLLTNSEKLTILSNCSDDVITTNSNLKLLSSILVTDDNLIVNDTILSSILNNNHISVIERLKLFNKNYKNYDLIFIENYLENLGNEYAQITDKSKKARIAKNTDNNQLLNILKSKGYISSFSDIGSYYRVNHKRI
;
A
#
# COMPACT_ATOMS: atom_id res chain seq x y z
N MET A 1 -17.31 -83.41 41.40
CA MET A 1 -17.88 -83.23 42.75
C MET A 1 -17.56 -81.84 43.32
N LYS A 2 -16.30 -81.37 43.26
CA LYS A 2 -15.89 -80.01 43.66
C LYS A 2 -16.64 -78.86 42.95
N GLU A 3 -16.87 -78.91 41.64
CA GLU A 3 -17.62 -77.86 40.92
C GLU A 3 -19.09 -77.76 41.34
N LYS A 4 -19.76 -78.88 41.60
CA LYS A 4 -21.15 -78.87 42.09
C LYS A 4 -21.24 -78.31 43.51
N PHE A 5 -20.20 -78.52 44.32
CA PHE A 5 -20.11 -77.96 45.66
C PHE A 5 -19.81 -76.46 45.64
N LEU A 6 -18.94 -75.99 44.73
CA LEU A 6 -18.71 -74.57 44.48
C LEU A 6 -19.98 -73.84 44.01
N LYS A 7 -20.70 -74.39 43.03
CA LYS A 7 -21.98 -73.81 42.59
C LYS A 7 -23.04 -73.76 43.70
N LEU A 8 -23.05 -74.74 44.60
CA LEU A 8 -23.95 -74.72 45.74
C LEU A 8 -23.53 -73.64 46.75
N ILE A 9 -22.23 -73.48 46.99
CA ILE A 9 -21.67 -72.43 47.85
C ILE A 9 -21.97 -71.05 47.25
N ASP A 10 -21.74 -70.83 45.96
CA ASP A 10 -22.02 -69.54 45.30
C ASP A 10 -23.51 -69.21 45.37
N SER A 11 -24.40 -70.19 45.15
CA SER A 11 -25.84 -69.97 45.27
C SER A 11 -26.29 -69.71 46.71
N ILE A 12 -25.62 -70.31 47.71
CA ILE A 12 -25.85 -70.02 49.13
C ILE A 12 -25.30 -68.64 49.49
N ILE A 13 -24.15 -68.23 48.93
CA ILE A 13 -23.59 -66.89 49.11
C ILE A 13 -24.52 -65.85 48.50
N GLU A 14 -25.00 -66.03 47.27
CA GLU A 14 -25.98 -65.13 46.64
C GLU A 14 -27.28 -65.06 47.45
N PHE A 15 -27.76 -66.19 47.97
CA PHE A 15 -28.95 -66.22 48.82
C PHE A 15 -28.73 -65.48 50.15
N LEU A 16 -27.59 -65.71 50.82
CA LEU A 16 -27.23 -65.04 52.07
C LEU A 16 -26.89 -63.56 51.85
N GLU A 17 -26.32 -63.18 50.71
CA GLU A 17 -26.13 -61.80 50.31
C GLU A 17 -27.47 -61.14 50.02
N SER A 18 -28.43 -61.82 49.38
CA SER A 18 -29.78 -61.28 49.18
C SER A 18 -30.50 -61.04 50.51
N ILE A 19 -30.33 -61.92 51.49
CA ILE A 19 -30.88 -61.78 52.84
C ILE A 19 -30.15 -60.67 53.61
N ARG A 20 -28.82 -60.62 53.55
CA ARG A 20 -28.02 -59.54 54.14
C ARG A 20 -28.45 -58.20 53.56
N TYR A 21 -28.61 -58.11 52.23
CA TYR A 21 -29.03 -56.91 51.51
C TYR A 21 -30.47 -56.48 51.87
N GLN A 22 -31.36 -57.42 52.22
CA GLN A 22 -32.69 -57.12 52.76
C GLN A 22 -32.67 -56.67 54.23
N ILE A 23 -31.67 -57.06 55.02
CA ILE A 23 -31.58 -56.78 56.47
C ILE A 23 -30.74 -55.54 56.78
N THR A 24 -29.70 -55.23 55.99
CA THR A 24 -28.99 -53.95 56.11
C THR A 24 -29.86 -52.84 55.52
N ASN A 25 -30.49 -52.05 56.39
CA ASN A 25 -31.03 -50.74 56.03
C ASN A 25 -29.91 -49.94 55.34
N LYS A 26 -30.07 -49.68 54.05
CA LYS A 26 -29.21 -48.74 53.33
C LYS A 26 -29.24 -47.39 54.07
N GLU A 27 -28.07 -46.91 54.47
CA GLU A 27 -27.81 -45.49 54.28
C GLU A 27 -27.92 -45.28 52.77
N GLN A 28 -29.10 -44.86 52.31
CA GLN A 28 -29.27 -44.46 50.92
C GLN A 28 -28.31 -43.28 50.71
N GLU A 29 -27.32 -43.47 49.85
CA GLU A 29 -26.62 -42.36 49.21
C GLU A 29 -27.68 -41.32 48.82
N LYS A 30 -27.55 -40.09 49.30
CA LYS A 30 -28.47 -39.00 48.96
C LYS A 30 -28.26 -38.63 47.49
N LEU A 31 -28.82 -39.44 46.60
CA LEU A 31 -28.83 -39.16 45.18
C LEU A 31 -29.67 -37.90 44.92
N GLY A 32 -29.22 -37.05 44.00
CA GLY A 32 -29.89 -35.81 43.59
C GLY A 32 -31.26 -35.99 42.90
N TYR A 33 -31.76 -37.22 42.80
CA TYR A 33 -32.96 -37.53 42.04
C TYR A 33 -34.25 -37.30 42.83
N THR A 34 -35.24 -36.77 42.14
CA THR A 34 -36.59 -36.53 42.65
C THR A 34 -37.63 -37.14 41.72
N SER A 35 -38.64 -37.83 42.28
CA SER A 35 -39.69 -38.47 41.48
C SER A 35 -40.65 -37.44 40.91
N LEU A 36 -41.03 -37.60 39.64
CA LEU A 36 -42.08 -36.80 38.98
C LEU A 36 -43.50 -37.27 39.33
N SER A 37 -43.62 -38.45 39.97
CA SER A 37 -44.90 -38.99 40.41
C SER A 37 -45.39 -38.27 41.67
N PRO A 38 -46.72 -38.13 41.87
CA PRO A 38 -47.26 -37.58 43.11
C PRO A 38 -46.80 -38.40 44.32
N ILE A 39 -46.20 -37.74 45.32
CA ILE A 39 -45.64 -38.33 46.53
C ILE A 39 -46.58 -38.08 47.70
N ASN A 40 -46.77 -39.06 48.58
CA ASN A 40 -47.54 -38.86 49.81
C ASN A 40 -46.75 -37.95 50.76
N THR A 41 -47.29 -36.78 51.09
CA THR A 41 -46.74 -35.89 52.11
C THR A 41 -47.21 -36.39 53.48
N LYS A 42 -46.29 -36.61 54.43
CA LYS A 42 -46.61 -37.05 55.80
C LYS A 42 -47.35 -35.99 56.65
N GLU A 43 -47.86 -34.93 56.03
CA GLU A 43 -48.57 -33.85 56.71
C GLU A 43 -50.04 -34.22 56.88
N ASP A 44 -50.38 -34.73 58.07
CA ASP A 44 -51.73 -35.21 58.40
C ASP A 44 -52.81 -34.12 58.47
N ASN A 45 -52.45 -32.83 58.31
CA ASN A 45 -53.30 -31.67 58.67
C ASN A 45 -53.46 -30.61 57.56
N CYS A 46 -53.42 -30.99 56.28
CA CYS A 46 -53.64 -30.06 55.18
C CYS A 46 -55.10 -29.54 55.11
N HIS A 47 -55.30 -28.23 54.91
CA HIS A 47 -56.63 -27.61 54.76
C HIS A 47 -57.47 -28.24 53.63
N TYR A 48 -56.83 -28.71 52.55
CA TYR A 48 -57.52 -29.42 51.46
C TYR A 48 -58.12 -30.75 51.91
N SER A 49 -57.41 -31.51 52.75
CA SER A 49 -57.94 -32.77 53.30
C SER A 49 -59.15 -32.52 54.20
N LYS A 50 -59.16 -31.43 54.96
CA LYS A 50 -60.32 -31.03 55.79
C LYS A 50 -61.53 -30.63 54.93
N ALA A 51 -61.32 -29.89 53.85
CA ALA A 51 -62.40 -29.51 52.93
C ALA A 51 -63.00 -30.74 52.21
N LEU A 52 -62.16 -31.67 51.75
CA LEU A 52 -62.61 -32.93 51.15
C LEU A 52 -63.38 -33.79 52.16
N LEU A 53 -62.88 -33.90 53.39
CA LEU A 53 -63.55 -34.64 54.46
C LEU A 53 -64.92 -34.03 54.78
N TRP A 54 -65.00 -32.70 54.95
CA TRP A 54 -66.26 -31.99 55.21
C TRP A 54 -67.30 -32.25 54.11
N ALA A 55 -66.90 -32.14 52.83
CA ALA A 55 -67.80 -32.38 51.71
C ALA A 55 -68.29 -33.83 51.66
N LEU A 56 -67.42 -34.80 51.97
CA LEU A 56 -67.79 -36.21 52.02
C LEU A 56 -68.63 -36.58 53.25
N GLU A 57 -68.39 -36.00 54.42
CA GLU A 57 -69.20 -36.25 55.63
C GLU A 57 -70.60 -35.63 55.52
N ASN A 58 -70.74 -34.47 54.86
CA ASN A 58 -72.01 -33.77 54.68
C ASN A 58 -72.77 -34.16 53.40
N ARG A 59 -72.24 -35.10 52.61
CA ARG A 59 -72.81 -35.52 51.31
C ARG A 59 -74.30 -35.87 51.32
N LYS A 60 -74.80 -36.40 52.44
CA LYS A 60 -76.21 -36.75 52.61
C LYS A 60 -77.09 -35.54 52.92
N ASN A 61 -76.62 -34.66 53.81
CA ASN A 61 -77.40 -33.53 54.32
C ASN A 61 -77.47 -32.40 53.30
N GLU A 62 -76.41 -32.22 52.51
CA GLU A 62 -76.24 -31.12 51.55
C GLU A 62 -76.36 -31.58 50.06
N ASP A 63 -76.77 -32.82 49.82
CA ASP A 63 -76.88 -33.47 48.49
C ASP A 63 -75.61 -33.36 47.61
N ILE A 64 -74.42 -33.46 48.22
CA ILE A 64 -73.13 -33.35 47.51
C ILE A 64 -72.80 -34.67 46.83
N LYS A 65 -72.89 -34.71 45.49
CA LYS A 65 -72.61 -35.90 44.69
C LYS A 65 -71.38 -35.73 43.81
N ASN A 66 -71.05 -34.52 43.39
CA ASN A 66 -69.95 -34.24 42.46
C ASN A 66 -69.03 -33.15 43.05
N ILE A 67 -67.80 -33.51 43.38
CA ILE A 67 -66.80 -32.60 43.95
C ILE A 67 -65.69 -32.38 42.93
N ALA A 68 -65.30 -31.14 42.67
CA ALA A 68 -64.11 -30.85 41.86
C ALA A 68 -62.98 -30.26 42.68
N LEU A 69 -61.79 -30.82 42.52
CA LEU A 69 -60.52 -30.25 42.92
C LEU A 69 -59.94 -29.55 41.68
N THR A 70 -60.00 -28.22 41.65
CA THR A 70 -59.63 -27.41 40.47
C THR A 70 -58.32 -26.67 40.73
N GLY A 71 -57.56 -26.36 39.70
CA GLY A 71 -56.27 -25.68 39.83
C GLY A 71 -55.49 -25.78 38.53
N PRO A 72 -54.43 -24.98 38.31
CA PRO A 72 -53.61 -25.10 37.11
C PRO A 72 -52.97 -26.49 36.98
N TYR A 73 -52.43 -26.79 35.80
CA TYR A 73 -51.64 -28.00 35.60
C TYR A 73 -50.45 -27.99 36.59
N GLY A 74 -50.07 -29.15 37.13
CA GLY A 74 -48.97 -29.22 38.10
C GLY A 74 -49.25 -28.69 39.51
N ALA A 75 -50.44 -28.14 39.80
CA ALA A 75 -50.77 -27.53 41.10
C ALA A 75 -50.71 -28.45 42.34
N GLY A 76 -50.54 -29.77 42.16
CA GLY A 76 -50.49 -30.74 43.27
C GLY A 76 -51.81 -31.46 43.58
N LYS A 77 -52.82 -31.37 42.70
CA LYS A 77 -54.14 -32.02 42.85
C LYS A 77 -54.04 -33.52 43.18
N SER A 78 -53.31 -34.29 42.36
CA SER A 78 -53.11 -35.74 42.58
C SER A 78 -52.35 -36.04 43.87
N THR A 79 -51.43 -35.16 44.31
CA THR A 79 -50.72 -35.31 45.58
C THR A 79 -51.66 -35.15 46.76
N ILE A 80 -52.55 -34.16 46.71
CA ILE A 80 -53.61 -33.95 47.71
C ILE A 80 -54.54 -35.17 47.77
N LEU A 81 -54.97 -35.69 46.62
CA LEU A 81 -55.84 -36.86 46.54
C LEU A 81 -55.18 -38.12 47.08
N LYS A 82 -53.93 -38.41 46.68
CA LYS A 82 -53.20 -39.58 47.22
C LYS A 82 -52.98 -39.48 48.73
N THR A 83 -52.65 -38.29 49.23
CA THR A 83 -52.47 -38.05 50.67
C THR A 83 -53.80 -38.21 51.42
N PHE A 84 -54.89 -37.66 50.89
CA PHE A 84 -56.24 -37.83 51.45
C PHE A 84 -56.66 -39.30 51.48
N GLN A 85 -56.49 -40.03 50.38
CA GLN A 85 -56.80 -41.47 50.32
C GLN A 85 -55.96 -42.27 51.30
N HIS A 86 -54.67 -41.94 51.48
CA HIS A 86 -53.82 -42.63 52.44
C HIS A 86 -54.33 -42.45 53.87
N ASN A 87 -54.73 -41.22 54.23
CA ASN A 87 -55.09 -40.86 55.60
C ASN A 87 -56.52 -41.30 55.99
N TYR A 88 -57.45 -41.37 55.03
CA TYR A 88 -58.88 -41.59 55.30
C TYR A 88 -59.47 -42.88 54.70
N LYS A 89 -58.64 -43.79 54.19
CA LYS A 89 -59.11 -45.10 53.68
C LYS A 89 -59.55 -45.99 54.85
N GLY A 90 -60.84 -46.30 54.93
CA GLY A 90 -61.44 -47.02 56.06
C GLY A 90 -62.84 -47.56 55.76
N LYS A 91 -63.60 -47.99 56.79
CA LYS A 91 -64.94 -48.57 56.59
C LYS A 91 -65.95 -47.59 55.97
N ASP A 92 -65.83 -46.29 56.27
CA ASP A 92 -66.79 -45.28 55.84
C ASP A 92 -66.51 -44.69 54.45
N LEU A 93 -65.24 -44.69 54.00
CA LEU A 93 -64.82 -44.18 52.69
C LEU A 93 -64.02 -45.25 51.93
N GLN A 94 -64.58 -45.69 50.81
CA GLN A 94 -64.02 -46.71 49.93
C GLN A 94 -63.84 -46.12 48.53
N PHE A 95 -62.59 -45.91 48.17
CA PHE A 95 -62.20 -45.19 46.96
C PHE A 95 -62.03 -46.13 45.76
N LEU A 96 -62.59 -45.73 44.61
CA LEU A 96 -62.30 -46.29 43.30
C LEU A 96 -61.59 -45.22 42.46
N ASN A 97 -60.35 -45.48 42.04
CA ASN A 97 -59.57 -44.53 41.25
C ASN A 97 -59.71 -44.85 39.76
N ILE A 98 -60.07 -43.84 38.97
CA ILE A 98 -60.17 -43.84 37.53
C ILE A 98 -59.21 -42.77 37.01
N SER A 99 -58.12 -43.18 36.35
CA SER A 99 -57.12 -42.29 35.73
C SER A 99 -57.00 -42.64 34.26
N LEU A 100 -57.38 -41.71 33.40
CA LEU A 100 -57.41 -41.91 31.95
C LEU A 100 -56.02 -41.69 31.35
N ALA A 101 -55.34 -42.77 30.96
CA ALA A 101 -54.04 -42.73 30.30
C ALA A 101 -54.19 -42.95 28.79
N THR A 102 -54.82 -42.00 28.09
CA THR A 102 -54.94 -42.06 26.62
C THR A 102 -54.28 -40.83 25.99
N PHE A 103 -53.16 -41.06 25.30
CA PHE A 103 -52.34 -40.03 24.66
C PHE A 103 -52.92 -39.67 23.29
N LYS A 104 -53.83 -38.70 23.25
CA LYS A 104 -54.13 -37.92 22.06
C LYS A 104 -54.43 -36.47 22.47
N GLU A 105 -53.39 -35.72 22.82
CA GLU A 105 -53.39 -34.29 22.53
C GLU A 105 -53.02 -34.19 21.04
N GLU A 106 -54.00 -34.22 20.15
CA GLU A 106 -53.75 -33.85 18.75
C GLU A 106 -53.85 -32.31 18.71
N GLU A 107 -52.70 -31.64 18.60
CA GLU A 107 -52.66 -30.33 17.95
C GLU A 107 -53.38 -30.44 16.60
N PRO A 108 -54.09 -29.39 16.15
CA PRO A 108 -54.83 -29.44 14.90
C PRO A 108 -53.90 -29.90 13.78
N ARG A 109 -54.17 -31.08 13.21
CA ARG A 109 -53.44 -31.53 12.03
C ARG A 109 -53.81 -30.58 10.90
N LEU A 110 -52.82 -29.85 10.42
CA LEU A 110 -52.92 -29.02 9.24
C LEU A 110 -52.70 -29.91 8.02
N ASN A 111 -53.57 -29.78 7.01
CA ASN A 111 -53.31 -30.37 5.69
C ASN A 111 -52.12 -29.65 5.01
N GLU A 112 -51.63 -30.14 3.86
CA GLU A 112 -50.59 -29.47 3.05
C GLU A 112 -50.93 -28.01 2.66
N ASN A 113 -52.16 -27.55 2.92
CA ASN A 113 -52.67 -26.21 2.68
C ASN A 113 -52.98 -25.40 3.96
N ASP A 114 -52.48 -25.81 5.13
CA ASP A 114 -52.73 -25.13 6.42
C ASP A 114 -54.21 -25.05 6.84
N GLU A 115 -55.04 -26.01 6.42
CA GLU A 115 -56.44 -26.14 6.88
C GLU A 115 -56.57 -27.20 7.98
N GLU A 116 -57.30 -26.89 9.06
CA GLU A 116 -57.53 -27.79 10.19
C GLU A 116 -58.34 -29.04 9.80
N ILE A 117 -57.77 -30.23 10.01
CA ILE A 117 -58.53 -31.49 9.99
C ILE A 117 -59.44 -31.53 11.22
N LYS A 118 -60.76 -31.49 11.01
CA LYS A 118 -61.75 -31.67 12.09
C LYS A 118 -61.68 -33.10 12.64
N VAL A 119 -61.18 -33.24 13.86
CA VAL A 119 -61.30 -34.48 14.66
C VAL A 119 -62.79 -34.74 14.95
N ASP A 120 -63.26 -35.97 14.74
CA ASP A 120 -64.63 -36.36 15.09
C ASP A 120 -64.77 -36.42 16.63
N LYS A 121 -65.27 -35.33 17.22
CA LYS A 121 -65.53 -35.20 18.67
C LYS A 121 -66.34 -36.36 19.24
N THR A 122 -67.24 -36.94 18.43
CA THR A 122 -68.10 -38.06 18.82
C THR A 122 -67.30 -39.32 19.08
N GLU A 123 -66.28 -39.57 18.27
CA GLU A 123 -65.38 -40.73 18.43
C GLU A 123 -64.51 -40.58 19.69
N LEU A 124 -63.98 -39.38 19.94
CA LEU A 124 -63.18 -39.09 21.15
C LEU A 124 -64.00 -39.31 22.43
N LEU A 125 -65.21 -38.75 22.51
CA LEU A 125 -66.12 -38.94 23.64
C LEU A 125 -66.42 -40.42 23.88
N ARG A 126 -66.64 -41.18 22.80
CA ARG A 126 -66.88 -42.63 22.86
C ARG A 126 -65.68 -43.39 23.43
N LEU A 127 -64.46 -43.05 23.02
CA LEU A 127 -63.23 -43.66 23.54
C LEU A 127 -63.02 -43.35 25.03
N ILE A 128 -63.35 -42.14 25.48
CA ILE A 128 -63.30 -41.76 26.90
C ILE A 128 -64.30 -42.59 27.70
N GLU A 129 -65.55 -42.72 27.23
CA GLU A 129 -66.57 -43.56 27.89
C GLU A 129 -66.16 -45.04 28.01
N ILE A 130 -65.54 -45.62 26.96
CA ILE A 130 -65.00 -46.98 27.00
C ILE A 130 -63.89 -47.08 28.05
N SER A 131 -62.97 -46.13 28.06
CA SER A 131 -61.83 -46.13 28.98
C SER A 131 -62.28 -46.05 30.45
N ILE A 132 -63.29 -45.23 30.75
CA ILE A 132 -63.89 -45.16 32.10
C ILE A 132 -64.54 -46.49 32.47
N LEU A 133 -65.32 -47.07 31.56
CA LEU A 133 -65.97 -48.35 31.78
C LEU A 133 -64.96 -49.47 32.04
N GLU A 134 -63.90 -49.55 31.23
CA GLU A 134 -62.82 -50.52 31.42
C GLU A 134 -62.19 -50.36 32.80
N GLN A 135 -61.88 -49.14 33.24
CA GLN A 135 -61.26 -48.93 34.54
C GLN A 135 -62.16 -49.34 35.72
N ILE A 136 -63.47 -49.16 35.61
CA ILE A 136 -64.42 -49.62 36.65
C ILE A 136 -64.36 -51.15 36.77
N PHE A 137 -64.49 -51.90 35.66
CA PHE A 137 -64.57 -53.37 35.71
C PHE A 137 -63.21 -54.06 35.84
N TYR A 138 -62.15 -53.51 35.22
CA TYR A 138 -60.81 -54.07 35.30
C TYR A 138 -60.13 -53.80 36.65
N HIS A 139 -60.68 -52.92 37.50
CA HIS A 139 -60.19 -52.75 38.87
C HIS A 139 -60.38 -54.02 39.74
N GLU A 140 -61.42 -54.83 39.50
CA GLU A 140 -61.78 -55.96 40.38
C GLU A 140 -61.56 -57.33 39.75
N GLU A 141 -61.31 -58.35 40.58
CA GLU A 141 -61.24 -59.74 40.12
C GLU A 141 -62.64 -60.29 39.76
N ASP A 142 -62.74 -61.11 38.71
CA ASP A 142 -63.99 -61.78 38.28
C ASP A 142 -64.78 -62.45 39.42
N LYS A 143 -64.10 -62.96 40.45
CA LYS A 143 -64.75 -63.62 41.60
C LYS A 143 -65.62 -62.68 42.43
N LYS A 144 -65.29 -61.38 42.43
CA LYS A 144 -65.99 -60.35 43.21
C LYS A 144 -67.17 -59.72 42.46
N ILE A 145 -67.25 -59.95 41.15
CA ILE A 145 -68.32 -59.53 40.25
C ILE A 145 -68.79 -60.71 39.37
N PRO A 146 -69.22 -61.84 39.98
CA PRO A 146 -69.38 -63.11 39.30
C PRO A 146 -70.42 -63.13 38.16
N ASP A 147 -71.43 -62.25 38.22
CA ASP A 147 -72.52 -62.17 37.26
C ASP A 147 -72.33 -61.05 36.23
N SER A 148 -71.19 -60.34 36.26
CA SER A 148 -70.88 -59.34 35.23
C SER A 148 -70.55 -60.00 33.89
N ARG A 149 -70.91 -59.32 32.80
CA ARG A 149 -70.56 -59.71 31.43
C ARG A 149 -69.08 -59.43 31.10
N PHE A 150 -68.43 -58.52 31.83
CA PHE A 150 -67.02 -58.19 31.65
C PHE A 150 -66.11 -59.18 32.39
N LYS A 151 -65.87 -60.34 31.76
CA LYS A 151 -65.02 -61.42 32.30
C LYS A 151 -63.57 -61.29 31.83
N LYS A 152 -62.62 -61.45 32.74
CA LYS A 152 -61.19 -61.47 32.44
C LYS A 152 -60.72 -62.85 31.97
N ILE A 153 -59.53 -62.87 31.37
CA ILE A 153 -58.83 -64.12 31.06
C ILE A 153 -58.50 -64.83 32.38
N LYS A 154 -59.03 -66.05 32.55
CA LYS A 154 -58.82 -66.86 33.76
C LYS A 154 -57.59 -67.73 33.59
N SER A 155 -56.57 -67.51 34.42
CA SER A 155 -55.47 -68.47 34.61
C SER A 155 -55.89 -69.55 35.61
N TYR A 156 -55.96 -70.80 35.19
CA TYR A 156 -56.20 -71.91 36.11
C TYR A 156 -54.87 -72.37 36.72
N SER A 157 -54.79 -72.47 38.06
CA SER A 157 -53.65 -73.11 38.71
C SER A 157 -53.57 -74.58 38.29
N SER A 158 -52.39 -75.03 37.84
CA SER A 158 -52.12 -76.41 37.42
C SER A 158 -52.52 -77.44 38.49
N PHE A 159 -52.36 -77.09 39.77
CA PHE A 159 -52.78 -77.94 40.89
C PHE A 159 -54.31 -78.10 40.97
N ASN A 160 -55.06 -77.01 40.80
CA ASN A 160 -56.53 -77.06 40.79
C ASN A 160 -57.08 -77.83 39.58
N LEU A 161 -56.41 -77.77 38.44
CA LEU A 161 -56.74 -78.60 37.26
C LEU A 161 -56.48 -80.07 37.56
N PHE A 162 -55.31 -80.40 38.11
CA PHE A 162 -54.93 -81.77 38.47
C PHE A 162 -55.94 -82.42 39.44
N VAL A 163 -56.31 -81.72 40.52
CA VAL A 163 -57.28 -82.23 41.51
C VAL A 163 -58.66 -82.47 40.87
N ARG A 164 -59.13 -81.56 40.00
CA ARG A 164 -60.41 -81.72 39.30
C ARG A 164 -60.39 -82.90 38.33
N SER A 165 -59.29 -83.06 37.57
CA SER A 165 -59.11 -84.19 36.66
C SER A 165 -59.11 -85.53 37.39
N ILE A 166 -58.45 -85.60 38.55
CA ILE A 166 -58.50 -86.79 39.43
C ILE A 166 -59.93 -87.07 39.91
N GLY A 167 -60.66 -86.03 40.32
CA GLY A 167 -62.06 -86.18 40.74
C GLY A 167 -62.96 -86.75 39.63
N TYR A 168 -62.83 -86.24 38.40
CA TYR A 168 -63.56 -86.79 37.25
C TYR A 168 -63.14 -88.21 36.90
N LEU A 169 -61.85 -88.54 37.03
CA LEU A 169 -61.35 -89.90 36.82
C LEU A 169 -61.95 -90.88 37.83
N PHE A 170 -61.95 -90.54 39.12
CA PHE A 170 -62.58 -91.38 40.15
C PHE A 170 -64.08 -91.55 39.92
N PHE A 171 -64.77 -90.47 39.52
CA PHE A 171 -66.18 -90.55 39.14
C PHE A 171 -66.40 -91.50 37.96
N ALA A 172 -65.56 -91.44 36.91
CA ALA A 172 -65.65 -92.33 35.75
C ALA A 172 -65.35 -93.80 36.13
N ILE A 173 -64.34 -94.05 36.96
CA ILE A 173 -64.01 -95.38 37.47
C ILE A 173 -65.17 -95.94 38.31
N ALA A 174 -65.75 -95.13 39.19
CA ALA A 174 -66.90 -95.53 39.99
C ALA A 174 -68.11 -95.86 39.09
N LEU A 175 -68.39 -95.04 38.08
CA LEU A 175 -69.47 -95.26 37.12
C LEU A 175 -69.26 -96.56 36.31
N TYR A 176 -68.01 -96.83 35.91
CA TYR A 176 -67.65 -98.07 35.22
C TYR A 176 -67.76 -99.30 36.13
N ASN A 177 -67.29 -99.21 37.38
CA ASN A 177 -67.45 -100.29 38.36
C ASN A 177 -68.91 -100.57 38.71
N TYR A 178 -69.77 -99.55 38.70
CA TYR A 178 -71.21 -99.74 38.89
C TYR A 178 -71.84 -100.56 37.76
N ILE A 179 -71.47 -100.27 36.49
CA ILE A 179 -71.98 -101.00 35.31
C ILE A 179 -71.37 -102.40 35.22
N ASN A 180 -70.11 -102.58 35.63
CA ASN A 180 -69.41 -103.86 35.62
C ASN A 180 -68.91 -104.21 37.04
N PRO A 181 -69.76 -104.83 37.89
CA PRO A 181 -69.47 -105.07 39.31
C PRO A 181 -68.21 -105.91 39.55
N TYR A 182 -67.87 -106.79 38.60
CA TYR A 182 -66.70 -107.67 38.67
C TYR A 182 -65.38 -107.00 38.23
N PHE A 183 -65.41 -105.75 37.76
CA PHE A 183 -64.22 -105.06 37.25
C PHE A 183 -63.07 -104.95 38.28
N ILE A 184 -63.40 -104.71 39.55
CA ILE A 184 -62.37 -104.65 40.61
C ILE A 184 -61.81 -106.05 40.88
N GLN A 185 -62.65 -107.09 40.81
CA GLN A 185 -62.19 -108.48 40.94
C GLN A 185 -61.31 -108.92 39.76
N THR A 186 -61.55 -108.40 38.55
CA THR A 186 -60.72 -108.74 37.39
C THR A 186 -59.35 -108.07 37.41
N ILE A 187 -59.21 -106.89 38.03
CA ILE A 187 -57.91 -106.20 38.18
C ILE A 187 -57.03 -106.87 39.24
N PHE A 188 -57.59 -107.28 40.38
CA PHE A 188 -56.85 -107.89 41.49
C PHE A 188 -56.91 -109.42 41.49
N LYS A 189 -56.88 -110.05 40.30
CA LYS A 189 -57.03 -111.51 40.15
C LYS A 189 -56.01 -112.33 40.96
N ASP A 190 -54.78 -111.85 41.10
CA ASP A 190 -53.69 -112.58 41.77
C ASP A 190 -53.74 -112.48 43.31
N THR A 191 -54.58 -111.60 43.85
CA THR A 191 -54.83 -111.44 45.29
C THR A 191 -56.34 -111.34 45.54
N PRO A 192 -57.06 -112.46 45.73
CA PRO A 192 -58.50 -112.44 45.85
C PRO A 192 -58.92 -111.64 47.09
N LEU A 193 -59.40 -110.42 46.84
CA LEU A 193 -59.95 -109.54 47.86
C LEU A 193 -61.22 -110.18 48.44
N HIS A 194 -61.32 -110.19 49.78
CA HIS A 194 -62.47 -110.75 50.49
C HIS A 194 -63.77 -110.09 49.99
N ASN A 195 -64.84 -110.88 49.75
CA ASN A 195 -66.08 -110.39 49.11
C ASN A 195 -66.67 -109.13 49.77
N LYS A 196 -66.57 -108.99 51.11
CA LYS A 196 -67.04 -107.79 51.82
C LYS A 196 -66.32 -106.51 51.40
N ILE A 197 -65.04 -106.59 51.02
CA ILE A 197 -64.27 -105.44 50.53
C ILE A 197 -64.76 -105.05 49.13
N CYS A 198 -65.04 -106.03 48.27
CA CYS A 198 -65.62 -105.77 46.95
C CYS A 198 -67.01 -105.12 47.07
N ASP A 199 -67.86 -105.62 47.96
CA ASP A 199 -69.17 -105.02 48.24
C ASP A 199 -69.02 -103.59 48.77
N PHE A 200 -68.09 -103.36 49.71
CA PHE A 200 -67.79 -102.03 50.23
C PHE A 200 -67.34 -101.07 49.12
N VAL A 201 -66.43 -101.49 48.25
CA VAL A 201 -65.95 -100.68 47.11
C VAL A 201 -67.09 -100.37 46.14
N HIS A 202 -67.98 -101.34 45.88
CA HIS A 202 -69.12 -101.14 45.01
C HIS A 202 -70.13 -100.12 45.58
N TYR A 203 -70.54 -100.28 46.84
CA TYR A 203 -71.44 -99.33 47.50
C TYR A 203 -70.80 -97.95 47.70
N PHE A 204 -69.49 -97.89 47.98
CA PHE A 204 -68.75 -96.63 48.05
C PHE A 204 -68.66 -95.95 46.67
N GLY A 205 -68.53 -96.73 45.60
CA GLY A 205 -68.61 -96.25 44.22
C GLY A 205 -69.94 -95.56 43.92
N ILE A 206 -71.06 -96.11 44.40
CA ILE A 206 -72.39 -95.48 44.25
C ILE A 206 -72.43 -94.11 44.95
N LEU A 207 -71.85 -93.97 46.14
CA LEU A 207 -71.77 -92.68 46.83
C LEU A 207 -70.96 -91.65 46.03
N ILE A 208 -69.84 -92.05 45.44
CA ILE A 208 -69.03 -91.19 44.56
C ILE A 208 -69.86 -90.73 43.35
N ILE A 209 -70.68 -91.62 42.77
CA ILE A 209 -71.54 -91.27 41.64
C ILE A 209 -72.59 -90.21 42.04
N ILE A 210 -73.24 -90.38 43.20
CA ILE A 210 -74.25 -89.41 43.67
C ILE A 210 -73.62 -88.03 43.89
N ILE A 211 -72.46 -87.97 44.56
CA ILE A 211 -71.74 -86.72 44.81
C ILE A 211 -71.28 -86.08 43.49
N GLY A 212 -70.77 -86.89 42.56
CA GLY A 212 -70.34 -86.41 41.24
C GLY A 212 -71.49 -85.84 40.41
N LEU A 213 -72.66 -86.51 40.38
CA LEU A 213 -73.85 -86.01 39.69
C LEU A 213 -74.36 -84.69 40.30
N PHE A 214 -74.39 -84.60 41.64
CA PHE A 214 -74.77 -83.36 42.31
C PHE A 214 -73.82 -82.20 41.97
N PHE A 215 -72.51 -82.44 41.96
CA PHE A 215 -71.51 -81.44 41.57
C PHE A 215 -71.68 -80.97 40.12
N ILE A 216 -71.96 -81.91 39.20
CA ILE A 216 -72.23 -81.59 37.79
C ILE A 216 -73.48 -80.70 37.68
N ILE A 217 -74.59 -81.05 38.37
CA ILE A 217 -75.84 -80.27 38.33
C ILE A 217 -75.62 -78.84 38.86
N LEU A 218 -74.98 -78.68 40.02
CA LEU A 218 -74.68 -77.35 40.58
C LEU A 218 -73.87 -76.46 39.63
N LYS A 219 -72.92 -77.05 38.89
CA LYS A 219 -72.12 -76.33 37.89
C LYS A 219 -72.94 -76.00 36.64
N SER A 220 -73.79 -76.91 36.18
CA SER A 220 -74.63 -76.71 35.01
C SER A 220 -75.64 -75.57 35.19
N VAL A 221 -76.23 -75.39 36.38
CA VAL A 221 -77.18 -74.28 36.63
C VAL A 221 -76.56 -72.90 36.35
N ARG A 222 -75.31 -72.68 36.80
CA ARG A 222 -74.59 -71.41 36.55
C ARG A 222 -74.15 -71.22 35.10
N ILE A 223 -73.90 -72.32 34.37
CA ILE A 223 -73.55 -72.26 32.95
C ILE A 223 -74.79 -71.92 32.14
N ILE A 224 -75.92 -72.60 32.40
CA ILE A 224 -77.20 -72.36 31.71
C ILE A 224 -77.69 -70.93 31.97
N SER A 225 -77.56 -70.40 33.20
CA SER A 225 -77.92 -69.01 33.49
C SER A 225 -77.00 -67.97 32.83
N ALA A 226 -75.77 -68.36 32.45
CA ALA A 226 -74.82 -67.50 31.75
C ALA A 226 -74.97 -67.53 30.22
N VAL A 227 -75.75 -68.46 29.66
CA VAL A 227 -76.05 -68.52 28.22
C VAL A 227 -77.23 -67.60 27.94
N THR A 228 -76.97 -66.30 27.83
CA THR A 228 -77.88 -65.39 27.12
C THR A 228 -77.68 -65.60 25.62
N ILE A 229 -78.67 -66.18 24.94
CA ILE A 229 -78.67 -66.39 23.49
C ILE A 229 -78.85 -65.03 22.80
N ASN A 230 -77.75 -64.32 22.61
CA ASN A 230 -77.66 -63.22 21.66
C ASN A 230 -76.85 -63.70 20.46
N LYS A 231 -77.57 -64.07 19.39
CA LYS A 231 -77.14 -64.26 17.99
C LYS A 231 -75.75 -64.92 17.79
N LEU A 232 -75.79 -66.21 17.46
CA LEU A 232 -74.71 -66.96 16.82
C LEU A 232 -74.20 -66.24 15.55
N LYS A 233 -72.97 -65.71 15.61
CA LYS A 233 -72.05 -65.58 14.48
C LYS A 233 -70.65 -66.00 14.97
N ILE A 234 -70.12 -67.07 14.40
CA ILE A 234 -68.75 -67.54 14.61
C ILE A 234 -68.07 -67.54 13.25
N GLN A 235 -67.33 -66.48 12.95
CA GLN A 235 -65.96 -66.49 12.43
C GLN A 235 -65.57 -65.06 12.01
N ASN A 236 -64.37 -64.69 12.45
CA ASN A 236 -63.60 -63.49 12.14
C ASN A 236 -63.91 -62.25 12.98
N ALA A 237 -62.83 -61.79 13.61
CA ALA A 237 -62.72 -60.65 14.47
C ALA A 237 -63.02 -59.36 13.71
N GLU A 238 -64.03 -58.66 14.19
CA GLU A 238 -64.14 -57.20 14.22
C GLU A 238 -65.39 -56.94 15.06
N ILE A 239 -65.26 -56.22 16.18
CA ILE A 239 -66.43 -55.65 16.82
C ILE A 239 -66.94 -54.61 15.82
N GLY A 240 -67.95 -55.00 15.04
CA GLY A 240 -68.60 -54.17 14.04
C GLY A 240 -69.01 -52.83 14.66
N ILE A 241 -68.23 -51.82 14.30
CA ILE A 241 -68.54 -50.40 14.41
C ILE A 241 -69.41 -50.07 13.20
N GLY A 242 -70.69 -49.80 13.44
CA GLY A 242 -71.74 -49.57 12.44
C GLY A 242 -72.96 -50.39 12.84
N ASP A 243 -74.01 -49.87 13.47
CA ASP A 243 -74.85 -48.74 13.04
C ASP A 243 -75.58 -48.05 14.22
N GLN A 244 -74.89 -47.74 15.32
CA GLN A 244 -75.50 -46.97 16.44
C GLN A 244 -74.52 -45.93 17.01
N LEU A 245 -74.15 -44.94 16.19
CA LEU A 245 -73.17 -43.89 16.56
C LEU A 245 -73.67 -42.88 17.62
N ASN A 246 -74.96 -42.87 17.98
CA ASN A 246 -75.54 -41.86 18.88
C ASN A 246 -75.95 -42.35 20.28
N LYS A 247 -75.54 -43.55 20.71
CA LYS A 247 -75.85 -44.04 22.07
C LYS A 247 -74.59 -44.05 22.94
N SER A 248 -74.64 -43.31 24.05
CA SER A 248 -73.62 -43.36 25.11
C SER A 248 -73.39 -44.80 25.57
N ILE A 249 -72.12 -45.21 25.57
CA ILE A 249 -71.63 -46.53 25.97
C ILE A 249 -71.84 -46.73 27.47
N LEU A 250 -71.61 -45.71 28.28
CA LEU A 250 -71.88 -45.76 29.72
C LEU A 250 -73.36 -46.07 29.98
N ASN A 251 -74.26 -45.42 29.23
CA ASN A 251 -75.70 -45.67 29.33
C ASN A 251 -76.09 -47.06 28.77
N HIS A 252 -75.45 -47.53 27.70
CA HIS A 252 -75.70 -48.87 27.15
C HIS A 252 -75.37 -49.98 28.15
N HIS A 253 -74.35 -49.76 29.00
CA HIS A 253 -73.90 -50.71 30.01
C HIS A 253 -74.33 -50.33 31.44
N ILE A 254 -75.34 -49.47 31.60
CA ILE A 254 -75.77 -48.96 32.91
C ILE A 254 -76.13 -50.08 33.90
N ASP A 255 -76.77 -51.17 33.45
CA ASP A 255 -77.12 -52.30 34.31
C ASP A 255 -75.89 -53.01 34.89
N GLU A 256 -74.79 -53.08 34.14
CA GLU A 256 -73.53 -53.63 34.62
C GLU A 256 -72.91 -52.71 35.66
N ILE A 257 -72.94 -51.39 35.44
CA ILE A 257 -72.39 -50.39 36.37
C ILE A 257 -73.21 -50.40 37.67
N LEU A 258 -74.54 -50.43 37.58
CA LEU A 258 -75.45 -50.58 38.73
C LEU A 258 -75.17 -51.87 39.50
N TYR A 259 -74.97 -53.00 38.80
CA TYR A 259 -74.58 -54.27 39.42
C TYR A 259 -73.24 -54.16 40.15
N PHE A 260 -72.22 -53.60 39.51
CA PHE A 260 -70.90 -53.39 40.10
C PHE A 260 -71.00 -52.62 41.42
N PHE A 261 -71.68 -51.46 41.42
CA PHE A 261 -71.85 -50.65 42.63
C PHE A 261 -72.82 -51.26 43.64
N SER A 262 -73.72 -52.18 43.26
CA SER A 262 -74.57 -52.89 44.23
C SER A 262 -73.79 -53.86 45.11
N ILE A 263 -72.79 -54.55 44.55
CA ILE A 263 -72.01 -55.59 45.24
C ILE A 263 -70.69 -55.06 45.80
N ARG A 264 -70.03 -54.12 45.11
CA ARG A 264 -68.75 -53.56 45.55
C ARG A 264 -68.94 -52.45 46.60
N PRO A 265 -67.99 -52.25 47.53
CA PRO A 265 -68.16 -51.32 48.64
C PRO A 265 -67.84 -49.85 48.29
N TYR A 266 -67.45 -49.55 47.05
CA TYR A 266 -67.02 -48.21 46.63
C TYR A 266 -68.13 -47.17 46.73
N ASN A 267 -67.81 -46.04 47.37
CA ASN A 267 -68.70 -44.90 47.54
C ASN A 267 -68.04 -43.56 47.20
N VAL A 268 -66.72 -43.51 46.98
CA VAL A 268 -66.03 -42.34 46.44
C VAL A 268 -65.29 -42.74 45.18
N ILE A 269 -65.58 -42.11 44.06
CA ILE A 269 -64.95 -42.40 42.77
C ILE A 269 -64.08 -41.22 42.41
N VAL A 270 -62.77 -41.43 42.37
CA VAL A 270 -61.79 -40.38 42.09
C VAL A 270 -61.44 -40.46 40.61
N ILE A 271 -61.71 -39.39 39.87
CA ILE A 271 -61.53 -39.29 38.42
C ILE A 271 -60.42 -38.27 38.15
N GLU A 272 -59.31 -38.74 37.62
CA GLU A 272 -58.12 -37.94 37.29
C GLU A 272 -57.85 -37.94 35.77
N ASP A 273 -57.14 -36.92 35.29
CA ASP A 273 -56.68 -36.74 33.90
C ASP A 273 -57.79 -36.61 32.84
N LEU A 274 -59.04 -36.36 33.25
CA LEU A 274 -60.17 -36.12 32.35
C LEU A 274 -60.07 -34.79 31.61
N ASP A 275 -59.35 -33.83 32.17
CA ASP A 275 -59.14 -32.48 31.63
C ASP A 275 -58.22 -32.41 30.41
N ARG A 276 -57.40 -33.44 30.17
CA ARG A 276 -56.51 -33.51 28.99
C ARG A 276 -57.25 -33.55 27.66
N PHE A 277 -58.50 -34.05 27.66
CA PHE A 277 -59.30 -34.17 26.46
C PHE A 277 -59.98 -32.86 26.03
N ARG A 278 -59.96 -31.81 26.87
CA ARG A 278 -60.59 -30.50 26.63
C ARG A 278 -62.07 -30.55 26.19
N GLU A 279 -62.78 -31.64 26.46
CA GLU A 279 -64.19 -31.82 26.13
C GLU A 279 -65.04 -31.80 27.41
N THR A 280 -65.98 -30.86 27.52
CA THR A 280 -66.85 -30.72 28.69
C THR A 280 -68.04 -31.68 28.69
N GLU A 281 -68.41 -32.23 27.53
CA GLU A 281 -69.62 -33.07 27.38
C GLU A 281 -69.57 -34.35 28.22
N ILE A 282 -68.38 -34.92 28.44
CA ILE A 282 -68.19 -36.10 29.28
C ILE A 282 -68.59 -35.85 30.75
N PHE A 283 -68.45 -34.63 31.26
CA PHE A 283 -68.85 -34.27 32.63
C PHE A 283 -70.36 -34.32 32.79
N THR A 284 -71.12 -33.97 31.74
CA THR A 284 -72.58 -34.14 31.71
C THR A 284 -72.95 -35.62 31.84
N LYS A 285 -72.29 -36.50 31.07
CA LYS A 285 -72.55 -37.95 31.10
C LYS A 285 -72.19 -38.58 32.43
N LEU A 286 -71.09 -38.16 33.06
CA LEU A 286 -70.68 -38.65 34.37
C LEU A 286 -71.61 -38.14 35.48
N ARG A 287 -72.09 -36.90 35.40
CA ARG A 287 -73.11 -36.36 36.33
C ARG A 287 -74.43 -37.13 36.19
N GLU A 288 -74.89 -37.40 34.97
CA GLU A 288 -76.05 -38.26 34.70
C GLU A 288 -75.86 -39.66 35.31
N LEU A 289 -74.70 -40.28 35.10
CA LEU A 289 -74.37 -41.59 35.66
C LEU A 289 -74.40 -41.60 37.19
N ASN A 290 -73.79 -40.59 37.82
CA ASN A 290 -73.76 -40.47 39.28
C ASN A 290 -75.16 -40.26 39.87
N LEU A 291 -76.01 -39.48 39.21
CA LEU A 291 -77.43 -39.34 39.57
C LEU A 291 -78.17 -40.68 39.48
N LEU A 292 -77.98 -41.44 38.41
CA LEU A 292 -78.58 -42.77 38.25
C LEU A 292 -78.11 -43.75 39.34
N LEU A 293 -76.82 -43.71 39.69
CA LEU A 293 -76.25 -44.56 40.72
C LEU A 293 -76.84 -44.30 42.11
N ASN A 294 -77.01 -43.03 42.48
CA ASN A 294 -77.56 -42.64 43.78
C ASN A 294 -79.09 -42.85 43.87
N ASN A 295 -79.82 -42.69 42.75
CA ASN A 295 -81.28 -42.83 42.73
C ASN A 295 -81.76 -44.28 42.54
N SER A 296 -80.89 -45.19 42.13
CA SER A 296 -81.26 -46.60 41.89
C SER A 296 -81.44 -47.39 43.19
N GLU A 297 -82.51 -48.17 43.28
CA GLU A 297 -82.70 -49.10 44.41
C GLU A 297 -81.71 -50.27 44.35
N LYS A 298 -81.22 -50.63 43.16
CA LYS A 298 -80.26 -51.73 42.98
C LYS A 298 -78.94 -51.45 43.71
N THR A 299 -78.50 -50.19 43.79
CA THR A 299 -77.27 -49.81 44.52
C THR A 299 -77.47 -49.76 46.03
N LYS A 300 -78.67 -50.07 46.54
CA LYS A 300 -79.10 -49.91 47.94
C LYS A 300 -79.07 -48.46 48.41
N ARG A 301 -79.26 -47.51 47.48
CA ARG A 301 -79.19 -46.05 47.75
C ARG A 301 -77.89 -45.68 48.48
N LYS A 302 -76.77 -46.24 48.03
CA LYS A 302 -75.44 -45.83 48.49
C LYS A 302 -75.22 -44.36 48.12
N GLU A 303 -74.62 -43.60 49.04
CA GLU A 303 -74.20 -42.22 48.83
C GLU A 303 -72.89 -42.22 48.06
N ILE A 304 -72.98 -42.27 46.74
CA ILE A 304 -71.83 -42.34 45.84
C ILE A 304 -71.45 -40.91 45.42
N VAL A 305 -70.17 -40.55 45.63
CA VAL A 305 -69.63 -39.23 45.29
C VAL A 305 -68.54 -39.37 44.24
N PHE A 306 -68.62 -38.58 43.16
CA PHE A 306 -67.59 -38.48 42.13
C PHE A 306 -66.70 -37.28 42.46
N LEU A 307 -65.40 -37.51 42.60
CA LEU A 307 -64.38 -36.53 42.92
C LEU A 307 -63.46 -36.34 41.71
N TYR A 308 -63.49 -35.15 41.11
CA TYR A 308 -62.79 -34.84 39.87
C TYR A 308 -61.54 -34.02 40.14
N ALA A 309 -60.38 -34.42 39.60
CA ALA A 309 -59.19 -33.56 39.54
C ALA A 309 -59.08 -32.96 38.14
N VAL A 310 -59.28 -31.66 38.02
CA VAL A 310 -59.37 -30.97 36.72
C VAL A 310 -58.65 -29.63 36.72
N ARG A 311 -58.29 -29.16 35.53
CA ARG A 311 -57.75 -27.82 35.29
C ARG A 311 -58.81 -26.72 35.43
N ASP A 312 -58.40 -25.56 35.94
CA ASP A 312 -59.29 -24.39 36.07
C ASP A 312 -59.75 -23.85 34.70
N ASP A 313 -58.85 -23.85 33.71
CA ASP A 313 -59.07 -23.28 32.38
C ASP A 313 -59.83 -24.21 31.41
N MET A 314 -60.26 -25.38 31.89
CA MET A 314 -61.05 -26.34 31.11
C MET A 314 -62.53 -25.94 30.98
N PHE A 315 -63.01 -25.04 31.84
CA PHE A 315 -64.41 -24.57 31.86
C PHE A 315 -64.46 -23.06 31.61
N THR A 316 -65.50 -22.60 30.91
CA THR A 316 -65.81 -21.16 30.94
C THR A 316 -66.42 -20.79 32.30
N ASP A 317 -66.24 -19.54 32.77
CA ASP A 317 -66.56 -19.11 34.16
C ASP A 317 -67.96 -19.50 34.67
N LYS A 318 -68.93 -19.68 33.76
CA LYS A 318 -70.33 -20.03 34.07
C LYS A 318 -70.66 -21.52 34.02
N GLU A 319 -69.76 -22.38 33.54
CA GLU A 319 -70.04 -23.81 33.31
C GLU A 319 -69.66 -24.70 34.49
N ARG A 320 -68.58 -24.38 35.22
CA ARG A 320 -68.09 -25.21 36.34
C ARG A 320 -69.11 -25.46 37.45
N THR A 321 -69.93 -24.46 37.80
CA THR A 321 -70.98 -24.59 38.84
C THR A 321 -72.20 -25.39 38.37
N LYS A 322 -72.29 -25.75 37.08
CA LYS A 322 -73.35 -26.65 36.58
C LYS A 322 -72.99 -28.13 36.79
N PHE A 323 -71.71 -28.46 36.81
CA PHE A 323 -71.24 -29.84 36.86
C PHE A 323 -70.93 -30.32 38.27
N PHE A 324 -70.46 -29.43 39.15
CA PHE A 324 -69.99 -29.77 40.48
C PHE A 324 -70.83 -29.12 41.57
N ASP A 325 -71.14 -29.90 42.60
CA ASP A 325 -71.91 -29.47 43.77
C ASP A 325 -70.98 -28.83 44.83
N PHE A 326 -69.68 -29.16 44.81
CA PHE A 326 -68.65 -28.52 45.64
C PHE A 326 -67.33 -28.37 44.87
N ILE A 327 -66.70 -27.20 44.93
CA ILE A 327 -65.44 -26.90 44.22
C ILE A 327 -64.38 -26.47 45.23
N ILE A 328 -63.22 -27.13 45.18
CA ILE A 328 -62.06 -26.84 46.01
C ILE A 328 -60.93 -26.33 45.10
N PRO A 329 -60.58 -25.03 45.15
CA PRO A 329 -59.49 -24.48 44.36
C PRO A 329 -58.13 -24.78 45.00
N VAL A 330 -57.22 -25.38 44.24
CA VAL A 330 -55.86 -25.75 44.62
C VAL A 330 -54.90 -24.65 44.20
N ILE A 331 -54.24 -24.07 45.19
CA ILE A 331 -53.16 -23.10 45.00
C ILE A 331 -51.91 -23.88 44.58
N PRO A 332 -51.29 -23.56 43.45
CA PRO A 332 -50.13 -24.30 42.98
C PRO A 332 -48.95 -24.17 43.95
N VAL A 333 -48.31 -25.30 44.24
CA VAL A 333 -47.16 -25.41 45.15
C VAL A 333 -45.94 -24.65 44.61
N ILE A 334 -45.83 -24.54 43.27
CA ILE A 334 -44.87 -23.66 42.60
C ILE A 334 -45.57 -22.62 41.76
N ASN A 335 -45.02 -21.42 41.80
CA ASN A 335 -45.22 -20.39 40.81
C ASN A 335 -43.85 -19.76 40.49
N SER A 336 -43.82 -18.89 39.48
CA SER A 336 -42.62 -18.16 39.08
C SER A 336 -41.96 -17.33 40.22
N SER A 337 -42.65 -17.10 41.33
CA SER A 337 -42.15 -16.28 42.45
C SER A 337 -41.49 -17.10 43.56
N ASN A 338 -41.76 -18.40 43.68
CA ASN A 338 -41.28 -19.25 44.77
C ASN A 338 -40.39 -20.43 44.33
N SER A 339 -40.27 -20.67 43.02
CA SER A 339 -39.37 -21.68 42.43
C SER A 339 -37.91 -21.46 42.83
N ASN A 340 -37.50 -20.20 43.04
CA ASN A 340 -36.18 -19.81 43.53
C ASN A 340 -35.83 -20.48 44.86
N GLU A 341 -36.70 -20.36 45.86
CA GLU A 341 -36.47 -20.91 47.21
C GLU A 341 -36.28 -22.43 47.18
N ILE A 342 -37.02 -23.12 46.29
CA ILE A 342 -36.96 -24.57 46.14
C ILE A 342 -35.65 -24.99 45.47
N LEU A 343 -35.20 -24.28 44.44
CA LEU A 343 -33.90 -24.51 43.80
C LEU A 343 -32.75 -24.22 44.76
N LEU A 344 -32.80 -23.13 45.54
CA LEU A 344 -31.82 -22.82 46.58
C LEU A 344 -31.78 -23.90 47.68
N LYS A 345 -32.95 -24.44 48.07
CA LYS A 345 -33.02 -25.56 49.00
C LYS A 345 -32.39 -26.82 48.42
N LYS A 346 -32.67 -27.15 47.15
CA LYS A 346 -32.05 -28.28 46.45
C LYS A 346 -30.53 -28.10 46.31
N LYS A 347 -30.07 -26.91 45.94
CA LYS A 347 -28.65 -26.53 45.88
C LYS A 347 -27.96 -26.84 47.22
N LYS A 348 -28.54 -26.42 48.35
CA LYS A 348 -27.99 -26.68 49.69
C LYS A 348 -28.03 -28.16 50.09
N VAL A 349 -29.07 -28.90 49.71
CA VAL A 349 -29.25 -30.31 50.08
C VAL A 349 -28.32 -31.23 49.28
N PHE A 350 -28.07 -30.91 48.01
CA PHE A 350 -27.29 -31.74 47.09
C PHE A 350 -25.91 -31.15 46.74
N ASP A 351 -25.52 -30.05 47.37
CA ASP A 351 -24.25 -29.34 47.19
C ASP A 351 -23.93 -28.98 45.72
N PHE A 352 -24.92 -28.41 45.03
CA PHE A 352 -24.72 -27.95 43.65
C PHE A 352 -23.88 -26.68 43.62
N ASN A 353 -22.78 -26.67 42.86
CA ASN A 353 -21.92 -25.51 42.66
C ASN A 353 -22.54 -24.52 41.66
N LEU A 354 -23.70 -23.95 41.99
CA LEU A 354 -24.43 -22.97 41.17
C LEU A 354 -24.39 -21.60 41.82
N SER A 355 -24.30 -20.51 41.07
CA SER A 355 -24.43 -19.16 41.61
C SER A 355 -25.87 -18.84 42.02
N ASP A 356 -26.02 -18.04 43.10
CA ASP A 356 -27.35 -17.60 43.54
C ASP A 356 -28.00 -16.68 42.49
N SER A 357 -27.19 -15.87 41.78
CA SER A 357 -27.66 -14.99 40.69
C SER A 357 -28.26 -15.76 39.52
N LEU A 358 -27.67 -16.90 39.12
CA LEU A 358 -28.23 -17.75 38.06
C LEU A 358 -29.60 -18.30 38.49
N ILE A 359 -29.70 -18.79 39.73
CA ILE A 359 -30.94 -19.37 40.25
C ILE A 359 -32.02 -18.30 40.28
N GLU A 360 -31.71 -17.09 40.74
CA GLU A 360 -32.62 -15.94 40.70
C GLU A 360 -33.06 -15.62 39.26
N ASP A 361 -32.12 -15.50 38.32
CA ASP A 361 -32.38 -15.17 36.92
C ASP A 361 -33.27 -16.20 36.20
N ILE A 362 -33.09 -17.50 36.48
CA ILE A 362 -33.78 -18.60 35.79
C ILE A 362 -35.08 -19.01 36.46
N SER A 363 -35.15 -18.94 37.79
CA SER A 363 -36.28 -19.45 38.57
C SER A 363 -37.63 -18.89 38.11
N PHE A 364 -37.68 -17.62 37.71
CA PHE A 364 -38.89 -16.96 37.21
C PHE A 364 -39.53 -17.68 36.00
N PHE A 365 -38.74 -18.42 35.22
CA PHE A 365 -39.19 -19.14 34.02
C PHE A 365 -39.59 -20.60 34.31
N ILE A 366 -39.48 -21.05 35.55
CA ILE A 366 -39.86 -22.40 35.98
C ILE A 366 -41.09 -22.28 36.88
N ASP A 367 -42.26 -22.54 36.32
CA ASP A 367 -43.57 -22.44 36.99
C ASP A 367 -44.20 -23.79 37.36
N ASP A 368 -43.65 -24.90 36.87
CA ASP A 368 -44.12 -26.26 37.14
C ASP A 368 -43.13 -27.09 38.00
N MET A 369 -43.67 -27.80 39.00
CA MET A 369 -42.90 -28.67 39.90
C MET A 369 -42.22 -29.84 39.19
N ARG A 370 -42.90 -30.50 38.26
CA ARG A 370 -42.32 -31.64 37.52
C ARG A 370 -41.19 -31.14 36.63
N LEU A 371 -41.37 -30.00 35.98
CA LEU A 371 -40.33 -29.36 35.18
C LEU A 371 -39.10 -29.05 36.05
N LEU A 372 -39.27 -28.40 37.21
CA LEU A 372 -38.18 -28.13 38.16
C LEU A 372 -37.46 -29.41 38.58
N HIS A 373 -38.22 -30.46 38.94
CA HIS A 373 -37.68 -31.76 39.29
C HIS A 373 -36.89 -32.38 38.14
N ASN A 374 -37.40 -32.33 36.91
CA ASN A 374 -36.71 -32.87 35.75
C ASN A 374 -35.42 -32.11 35.44
N ILE A 375 -35.45 -30.77 35.45
CA ILE A 375 -34.26 -29.91 35.31
C ILE A 375 -33.20 -30.30 36.34
N SER A 376 -33.59 -30.42 37.62
CA SER A 376 -32.65 -30.81 38.69
C SER A 376 -32.06 -32.20 38.47
N ASN A 377 -32.89 -33.16 38.05
CA ASN A 377 -32.47 -34.55 37.81
C ASN A 377 -31.49 -34.62 36.63
N GLU A 378 -31.80 -33.94 35.52
CA GLU A 378 -30.94 -33.90 34.34
C GLU A 378 -29.63 -33.16 34.64
N PHE A 379 -29.68 -32.04 35.36
CA PHE A 379 -28.46 -31.34 35.77
C PHE A 379 -27.56 -32.23 36.62
N TYR A 380 -28.11 -32.94 37.60
CA TYR A 380 -27.34 -33.89 38.41
C TYR A 380 -26.69 -34.99 37.56
N LEU A 381 -27.42 -35.54 36.57
CA LEU A 381 -26.88 -36.56 35.67
C LEU A 381 -25.77 -36.00 34.77
N TYR A 382 -25.98 -34.83 34.17
CA TYR A 382 -25.03 -34.21 33.25
C TYR A 382 -23.76 -33.74 33.97
N SER A 383 -23.89 -33.14 35.16
CA SER A 383 -22.75 -32.72 35.98
C SER A 383 -21.86 -33.89 36.41
N LYS A 384 -22.39 -35.11 36.50
CA LYS A 384 -21.61 -36.33 36.81
C LYS A 384 -21.00 -37.01 35.58
N LYS A 385 -21.48 -36.74 34.36
CA LYS A 385 -21.00 -37.38 33.13
C LYS A 385 -20.11 -36.49 32.27
N LEU A 386 -20.34 -35.18 32.32
CA LEU A 386 -19.50 -34.21 31.63
C LEU A 386 -18.26 -33.87 32.47
N ASN A 387 -17.27 -33.27 31.82
CA ASN A 387 -16.00 -32.90 32.43
C ASN A 387 -16.22 -31.93 33.61
N ASP A 388 -15.63 -32.22 34.78
CA ASP A 388 -15.73 -31.40 36.00
C ASP A 388 -15.22 -29.95 35.81
N THR A 389 -14.46 -29.71 34.74
CA THR A 389 -13.93 -28.38 34.37
C THR A 389 -14.96 -27.47 33.69
N LEU A 390 -16.12 -27.98 33.26
CA LEU A 390 -17.16 -27.15 32.65
C LEU A 390 -17.83 -26.23 33.68
N ASN A 391 -18.21 -25.03 33.23
CA ASN A 391 -18.91 -24.08 34.08
C ASN A 391 -20.32 -24.61 34.43
N GLN A 392 -20.55 -24.86 35.73
CA GLN A 392 -21.79 -25.46 36.21
C GLN A 392 -23.01 -24.55 36.02
N ASP A 393 -22.84 -23.23 36.06
CA ASP A 393 -23.93 -22.28 35.79
C ASP A 393 -24.39 -22.37 34.33
N LYS A 394 -23.42 -22.45 33.41
CA LYS A 394 -23.72 -22.62 31.98
C LYS A 394 -24.39 -23.96 31.70
N LEU A 395 -23.95 -25.02 32.39
CA LEU A 395 -24.56 -26.33 32.29
C LEU A 395 -26.00 -26.32 32.81
N PHE A 396 -26.27 -25.72 33.96
CA PHE A 396 -27.64 -25.63 34.49
C PHE A 396 -28.54 -24.78 33.57
N ALA A 397 -28.01 -23.69 33.00
CA ALA A 397 -28.71 -22.86 32.03
C ALA A 397 -29.10 -23.62 30.76
N ILE A 398 -28.18 -24.37 30.15
CA ILE A 398 -28.50 -25.14 28.94
C ILE A 398 -29.45 -26.30 29.23
N ILE A 399 -29.37 -26.93 30.40
CA ILE A 399 -30.30 -27.99 30.81
C ILE A 399 -31.69 -27.41 31.09
N THR A 400 -31.77 -26.22 31.68
CA THR A 400 -33.03 -25.49 31.80
C THR A 400 -33.60 -25.18 30.41
N TYR A 401 -32.76 -24.68 29.49
CA TYR A 401 -33.15 -24.42 28.10
C TYR A 401 -33.70 -25.68 27.42
N LYS A 402 -33.01 -26.82 27.54
CA LYS A 402 -33.43 -28.13 27.02
C LYS A 402 -34.81 -28.55 27.54
N ASN A 403 -35.09 -28.29 28.81
CA ASN A 403 -36.33 -28.71 29.46
C ASN A 403 -37.51 -27.80 29.08
N ILE A 404 -37.28 -26.51 28.84
CA ILE A 404 -38.31 -25.56 28.40
C ILE A 404 -38.54 -25.64 26.89
N TYR A 405 -37.47 -25.81 26.09
CA TYR A 405 -37.48 -25.85 24.62
C TYR A 405 -36.78 -27.11 24.07
N PRO A 406 -37.36 -28.32 24.27
CA PRO A 406 -36.70 -29.58 23.89
C PRO A 406 -36.48 -29.74 22.38
N ASN A 407 -37.42 -29.26 21.55
CA ASN A 407 -37.31 -29.33 20.10
C ASN A 407 -36.18 -28.45 19.57
N ASP A 408 -36.08 -27.21 20.07
CA ASP A 408 -35.02 -26.27 19.68
C ASP A 408 -33.64 -26.74 20.15
N PHE A 409 -33.55 -27.27 21.38
CA PHE A 409 -32.32 -27.89 21.87
C PHE A 409 -31.85 -29.08 21.01
N MET A 410 -32.77 -29.88 20.48
CA MET A 410 -32.44 -30.96 19.55
C MET A 410 -31.85 -30.39 18.25
N GLN A 411 -32.50 -29.39 17.66
CA GLN A 411 -32.03 -28.72 16.44
C GLN A 411 -30.66 -28.06 16.64
N LEU A 412 -30.40 -27.53 17.84
CA LEU A 412 -29.10 -26.94 18.21
C LEU A 412 -27.93 -27.93 18.04
N SER A 413 -28.17 -29.24 18.19
CA SER A 413 -27.16 -30.29 17.95
C SER A 413 -26.81 -30.51 16.48
N TYR A 414 -27.69 -30.06 15.57
CA TYR A 414 -27.51 -30.08 14.12
C TYR A 414 -27.11 -28.71 13.55
N ASN A 415 -26.77 -27.74 14.40
CA ASN A 415 -26.55 -26.33 14.02
C ASN A 415 -27.78 -25.71 13.33
N GLU A 416 -28.96 -26.01 13.87
CA GLU A 416 -30.25 -25.50 13.43
C GLU A 416 -31.07 -25.00 14.64
N GLY A 417 -32.21 -24.38 14.40
CA GLY A 417 -33.10 -23.89 15.45
C GLY A 417 -32.85 -22.44 15.84
N ASN A 418 -33.77 -21.89 16.60
CA ASN A 418 -33.85 -20.46 16.91
C ASN A 418 -32.64 -19.98 17.72
N LEU A 419 -32.18 -20.76 18.71
CA LEU A 419 -31.00 -20.38 19.49
C LEU A 419 -29.73 -20.37 18.63
N TYR A 420 -29.61 -21.30 17.69
CA TYR A 420 -28.52 -21.29 16.72
C TYR A 420 -28.59 -20.09 15.78
N GLU A 421 -29.77 -19.72 15.28
CA GLU A 421 -29.95 -18.53 14.45
C GLU A 421 -29.52 -17.23 15.15
N ILE A 422 -29.67 -17.15 16.49
CA ILE A 422 -29.15 -16.02 17.28
C ILE A 422 -27.61 -16.01 17.28
N PHE A 423 -26.97 -17.17 17.39
CA PHE A 423 -25.51 -17.25 17.25
C PHE A 423 -25.04 -16.95 15.82
N ASN A 424 -25.80 -17.37 14.81
CA ASN A 424 -25.46 -17.14 13.40
C ASN A 424 -25.70 -15.68 12.98
N SER A 425 -26.68 -14.98 13.56
CA SER A 425 -26.93 -13.56 13.29
C SER A 425 -25.79 -12.66 13.77
N LYS A 426 -24.96 -13.10 14.73
CA LYS A 426 -23.65 -12.46 15.00
C LYS A 426 -22.76 -12.43 13.76
N ALA A 427 -22.66 -13.52 13.01
CA ALA A 427 -21.84 -13.56 11.80
C ALA A 427 -22.35 -12.58 10.74
N ILE A 428 -23.68 -12.42 10.64
CA ILE A 428 -24.33 -11.43 9.78
C ILE A 428 -24.02 -9.99 10.27
N PHE A 429 -24.15 -9.73 11.56
CA PHE A 429 -23.83 -8.42 12.17
C PHE A 429 -22.35 -8.04 11.94
N VAL A 430 -21.44 -8.97 12.20
CA VAL A 430 -19.99 -8.79 11.97
C VAL A 430 -19.75 -8.49 10.49
N LYS A 431 -20.33 -9.28 9.57
CA LYS A 431 -20.20 -9.05 8.13
C LYS A 431 -20.69 -7.66 7.71
N ASN A 432 -21.87 -7.25 8.17
CA ASN A 432 -22.46 -5.95 7.82
C ASN A 432 -21.67 -4.78 8.42
N SER A 433 -21.20 -4.93 9.67
CA SER A 433 -20.40 -3.91 10.36
C SER A 433 -19.01 -3.76 9.72
N LEU A 434 -18.37 -4.87 9.38
CA LEU A 434 -17.12 -4.86 8.63
C LEU A 434 -17.30 -4.21 7.26
N LYS A 435 -18.37 -4.56 6.54
CA LYS A 435 -18.67 -3.93 5.24
C LYS A 435 -18.81 -2.41 5.34
N LYS A 436 -19.51 -1.89 6.36
CA LYS A 436 -19.62 -0.44 6.56
C LYS A 436 -18.26 0.22 6.80
N ILE A 437 -17.39 -0.42 7.58
CA ILE A 437 -16.03 0.07 7.83
C ILE A 437 -15.18 -0.04 6.56
N ASP A 438 -15.32 -1.12 5.78
CA ASP A 438 -14.63 -1.29 4.49
C ASP A 438 -15.05 -0.21 3.49
N ASP A 439 -16.36 0.10 3.41
CA ASP A 439 -16.88 1.19 2.60
C ASP A 439 -16.30 2.55 3.04
N GLU A 440 -16.19 2.81 4.35
CA GLU A 440 -15.56 4.02 4.90
C GLU A 440 -14.05 4.09 4.60
N ILE A 441 -13.32 2.98 4.76
CA ILE A 441 -11.89 2.91 4.42
C ILE A 441 -11.69 3.15 2.92
N ASN A 442 -12.54 2.59 2.07
CA ASN A 442 -12.47 2.79 0.62
C ASN A 442 -12.72 4.25 0.24
N ASP A 443 -13.66 4.93 0.91
CA ASP A 443 -13.87 6.37 0.72
C ASP A 443 -12.62 7.17 1.13
N ILE A 444 -12.02 6.87 2.28
CA ILE A 444 -10.79 7.52 2.75
C ILE A 444 -9.61 7.24 1.79
N LYS A 445 -9.46 6.00 1.31
CA LYS A 445 -8.43 5.63 0.31
C LYS A 445 -8.60 6.43 -0.98
N ASN A 446 -9.84 6.57 -1.47
CA ASN A 446 -10.14 7.38 -2.65
C ASN A 446 -9.77 8.85 -2.43
N GLN A 447 -10.08 9.42 -1.26
CA GLN A 447 -9.66 10.77 -0.89
C GLN A 447 -8.13 10.92 -0.92
N ILE A 448 -7.37 9.95 -0.38
CA ILE A 448 -5.90 9.96 -0.43
C ILE A 448 -5.39 9.90 -1.88
N ILE A 449 -6.00 9.07 -2.73
CA ILE A 449 -5.65 8.99 -4.15
C ILE A 449 -5.89 10.32 -4.86
N GLU A 450 -7.02 10.99 -4.61
CA GLU A 450 -7.29 12.32 -5.16
C GLU A 450 -6.29 13.37 -4.69
N TYR A 451 -5.95 13.37 -3.40
CA TYR A 451 -4.93 14.25 -2.85
C TYR A 451 -3.54 14.02 -3.47
N ASN A 452 -3.15 12.76 -3.70
CA ASN A 452 -1.86 12.43 -4.34
C ASN A 452 -1.81 12.78 -5.84
N LYS A 453 -2.96 12.98 -6.51
CA LYS A 453 -3.02 13.42 -7.91
C LYS A 453 -2.86 14.93 -8.08
N LEU A 454 -2.84 15.71 -7.00
CA LEU A 454 -2.68 17.16 -7.07
C LEU A 454 -1.26 17.53 -7.51
N TYR A 455 -1.15 18.03 -8.74
CA TYR A 455 0.13 18.49 -9.33
C TYR A 455 0.70 19.74 -8.67
N ILE A 456 -0.15 20.58 -8.08
CA ILE A 456 0.26 21.81 -7.38
C ILE A 456 0.03 21.60 -5.89
N ASN A 457 1.12 21.46 -5.13
CA ASN A 457 1.11 21.17 -3.69
C ASN A 457 1.50 22.40 -2.83
N ASN A 458 1.60 23.58 -3.45
CA ASN A 458 2.02 24.81 -2.80
C ASN A 458 1.09 25.97 -3.18
N VAL A 459 0.57 26.66 -2.16
CA VAL A 459 -0.35 27.79 -2.33
C VAL A 459 0.28 28.92 -3.16
N LYS A 460 1.59 29.14 -3.03
CA LYS A 460 2.28 30.17 -3.85
C LYS A 460 2.24 29.83 -5.33
N ASP A 461 2.45 28.56 -5.67
CA ASP A 461 2.45 28.09 -7.06
C ASP A 461 1.03 28.10 -7.64
N LEU A 462 0.01 27.79 -6.80
CA LEU A 462 -1.40 27.97 -7.15
C LEU A 462 -1.71 29.44 -7.45
N ARG A 463 -1.30 30.37 -6.58
CA ARG A 463 -1.51 31.81 -6.80
C ARG A 463 -0.80 32.32 -8.04
N LEU A 464 0.42 31.87 -8.31
CA LEU A 464 1.15 32.19 -9.55
C LEU A 464 0.39 31.74 -10.80
N LEU A 465 -0.20 30.54 -10.78
CA LEU A 465 -1.04 30.06 -11.89
C LEU A 465 -2.24 30.99 -12.14
N TYR A 466 -2.94 31.38 -11.08
CA TYR A 466 -4.08 32.29 -11.16
C TYR A 466 -3.67 33.69 -11.62
N LEU A 467 -2.59 34.25 -11.05
CA LEU A 467 -2.03 35.54 -11.47
C LEU A 467 -1.60 35.54 -12.93
N PHE A 468 -0.98 34.46 -13.42
CA PHE A 468 -0.61 34.34 -14.82
C PHE A 468 -1.84 34.41 -15.73
N ARG A 469 -2.93 33.73 -15.37
CA ARG A 469 -4.19 33.79 -16.12
C ARG A 469 -4.84 35.17 -16.04
N VAL A 470 -4.81 35.81 -14.89
CA VAL A 470 -5.23 37.21 -14.75
C VAL A 470 -4.41 38.11 -15.67
N VAL A 471 -3.08 38.06 -15.64
CA VAL A 471 -2.21 38.89 -16.49
C VAL A 471 -2.50 38.69 -17.98
N ASN A 472 -2.80 37.46 -18.43
CA ASN A 472 -3.17 37.19 -19.82
C ASN A 472 -4.46 37.88 -20.28
N THR A 473 -5.34 38.27 -19.34
CA THR A 473 -6.55 39.07 -19.66
C THR A 473 -6.31 40.58 -19.64
N LEU A 474 -5.13 41.01 -19.20
CA LEU A 474 -4.74 42.41 -19.05
C LEU A 474 -3.77 42.81 -20.20
N PRO A 475 -4.26 43.47 -21.27
CA PRO A 475 -3.39 43.85 -22.39
C PRO A 475 -2.34 44.87 -21.96
N GLU A 476 -1.10 44.69 -22.43
CA GLU A 476 0.05 45.57 -22.19
C GLU A 476 0.35 45.80 -20.69
N PHE A 477 0.15 44.74 -19.88
CA PHE A 477 0.37 44.72 -18.44
C PHE A 477 1.84 45.02 -18.05
N ARG A 478 2.02 45.88 -17.05
CA ARG A 478 3.32 46.17 -16.41
C ARG A 478 3.39 45.76 -14.95
N SER A 479 2.38 46.11 -14.16
CA SER A 479 2.33 45.88 -12.72
C SER A 479 0.89 45.96 -12.22
N PHE A 480 0.59 45.28 -11.12
CA PHE A 480 -0.66 45.49 -10.39
C PHE A 480 -0.60 46.78 -9.58
N ILE A 481 -1.76 47.39 -9.32
CA ILE A 481 -1.94 48.51 -8.40
C ILE A 481 -2.95 48.07 -7.34
N VAL A 482 -2.51 48.16 -6.09
CA VAL A 482 -3.33 47.86 -4.90
C VAL A 482 -3.06 48.97 -3.89
N ASN A 483 -4.11 49.61 -3.36
CA ASN A 483 -4.01 50.76 -2.44
C ASN A 483 -3.07 51.87 -2.96
N ASN A 484 -3.14 52.21 -4.25
CA ASN A 484 -2.25 53.17 -4.93
C ASN A 484 -0.75 52.80 -4.96
N ASP A 485 -0.36 51.61 -4.51
CA ASP A 485 1.00 51.09 -4.62
C ASP A 485 1.14 50.16 -5.83
N SER A 486 2.21 50.34 -6.60
CA SER A 486 2.60 49.40 -7.66
C SER A 486 3.24 48.14 -7.06
N LYS A 487 2.69 46.96 -7.40
CA LYS A 487 3.17 45.65 -6.98
C LYS A 487 3.54 44.79 -8.19
N SER A 488 4.70 44.12 -8.12
CA SER A 488 5.10 43.09 -9.09
C SER A 488 4.31 41.81 -8.88
N ILE A 489 4.38 40.88 -9.84
CA ILE A 489 3.73 39.56 -9.75
C ILE A 489 4.21 38.83 -8.48
N ASP A 490 5.52 38.83 -8.19
CA ASP A 490 6.08 38.14 -7.01
C ASP A 490 5.50 38.65 -5.69
N LYS A 491 5.23 39.95 -5.60
CA LYS A 491 4.60 40.55 -4.41
C LYS A 491 3.10 40.24 -4.33
N MET A 492 2.44 40.07 -5.47
CA MET A 492 1.01 39.76 -5.52
C MET A 492 0.68 38.31 -5.13
N VAL A 493 1.68 37.42 -5.07
CA VAL A 493 1.52 36.04 -4.58
C VAL A 493 1.32 35.98 -3.06
N GLU A 494 1.74 37.02 -2.32
CA GLU A 494 1.55 37.11 -0.88
C GLU A 494 0.07 37.23 -0.52
N ASP A 495 -0.34 36.60 0.59
CA ASP A 495 -1.73 36.41 0.98
C ASP A 495 -2.54 37.72 1.03
N ASN A 496 -1.99 38.71 1.74
CA ASN A 496 -2.61 40.03 1.87
C ASN A 496 -2.83 40.70 0.50
N ASN A 497 -1.91 40.54 -0.45
CA ASN A 497 -2.00 41.18 -1.77
C ASN A 497 -2.89 40.37 -2.72
N PHE A 498 -2.84 39.04 -2.67
CA PHE A 498 -3.65 38.15 -3.50
C PHE A 498 -5.15 38.28 -3.17
N SER A 499 -5.51 38.60 -1.91
CA SER A 499 -6.90 38.86 -1.51
C SER A 499 -7.58 39.98 -2.32
N TYR A 500 -6.81 40.93 -2.83
CA TYR A 500 -7.31 41.98 -3.72
C TYR A 500 -7.66 41.45 -5.11
N ILE A 501 -6.95 40.41 -5.59
CA ILE A 501 -7.27 39.72 -6.84
C ILE A 501 -8.58 38.94 -6.68
N THR A 502 -8.74 38.17 -5.62
CA THR A 502 -9.94 37.35 -5.39
C THR A 502 -11.19 38.19 -5.11
N SER A 503 -11.01 39.42 -4.62
CA SER A 503 -12.09 40.37 -4.33
C SER A 503 -12.36 41.37 -5.47
N ASP A 504 -11.72 41.21 -6.64
CA ASP A 504 -11.81 42.15 -7.77
C ASP A 504 -11.49 43.62 -7.38
N ASN A 505 -10.64 43.85 -6.38
CA ASN A 505 -10.31 45.17 -5.82
C ASN A 505 -8.89 45.60 -6.18
N TYR A 506 -8.51 45.49 -7.45
CA TYR A 506 -7.20 45.88 -7.94
C TYR A 506 -7.30 46.65 -9.25
N GLN A 507 -6.25 47.39 -9.58
CA GLN A 507 -6.07 48.02 -10.89
C GLN A 507 -4.76 47.53 -11.49
N TYR A 508 -4.45 47.93 -12.72
CA TYR A 508 -3.15 47.63 -13.31
C TYR A 508 -2.58 48.79 -14.11
N ASN A 509 -1.26 48.83 -14.21
CA ASN A 509 -0.57 49.77 -15.09
C ASN A 509 -0.48 49.17 -16.48
N LYS A 510 -1.11 49.85 -17.43
CA LYS A 510 -1.04 49.55 -18.86
C LYS A 510 0.03 50.43 -19.53
N LEU A 511 0.91 49.80 -20.31
CA LEU A 511 1.96 50.48 -21.07
C LEU A 511 1.42 51.01 -22.39
N TYR A 512 1.60 52.30 -22.63
CA TYR A 512 1.26 52.94 -23.90
C TYR A 512 2.53 53.49 -24.56
N ALA A 513 2.67 53.26 -25.86
CA ALA A 513 3.67 53.91 -26.68
C ALA A 513 3.13 55.27 -27.16
N GLN A 514 3.75 56.37 -26.73
CA GLN A 514 3.43 57.70 -27.22
C GLN A 514 4.70 58.32 -27.82
N SER A 515 4.76 58.35 -29.16
CA SER A 515 5.73 59.08 -30.01
C SER A 515 7.06 59.43 -29.31
N TYR A 516 7.86 58.39 -29.02
CA TYR A 516 9.19 58.37 -28.39
C TYR A 516 9.32 58.10 -26.87
N ASN A 517 8.22 58.01 -26.09
CA ASN A 517 8.27 57.61 -24.67
C ASN A 517 7.21 56.54 -24.30
N LEU A 518 7.58 55.62 -23.40
CA LEU A 518 6.66 54.66 -22.77
C LEU A 518 6.03 55.28 -21.51
N ILE A 519 4.71 55.45 -21.50
CA ILE A 519 3.98 56.00 -20.35
C ILE A 519 3.07 54.91 -19.80
N SER A 520 3.05 54.75 -18.47
CA SER A 520 2.12 53.87 -17.77
C SER A 520 0.86 54.63 -17.36
N ARG A 521 -0.32 54.08 -17.64
CA ARG A 521 -1.58 54.58 -17.08
C ARG A 521 -2.28 53.50 -16.26
N THR A 522 -2.82 53.90 -15.14
CA THR A 522 -3.68 53.06 -14.31
C THR A 522 -5.01 52.81 -15.02
N THR A 523 -5.37 51.54 -15.14
CA THR A 523 -6.58 51.07 -15.83
C THR A 523 -7.36 50.14 -14.90
N ASP A 524 -8.68 50.23 -14.96
CA ASP A 524 -9.60 49.34 -14.24
C ASP A 524 -9.67 47.95 -14.88
N LEU A 525 -10.29 47.02 -14.15
CA LEU A 525 -10.39 45.61 -14.49
C LEU A 525 -11.22 45.34 -15.75
N SER A 526 -10.76 44.39 -16.56
CA SER A 526 -11.48 43.89 -17.74
C SER A 526 -12.27 42.60 -17.49
N THR A 527 -11.83 41.76 -16.53
CA THR A 527 -12.40 40.44 -16.25
C THR A 527 -12.50 40.20 -14.75
N LYS A 528 -13.58 39.56 -14.30
CA LYS A 528 -13.75 39.15 -12.90
C LYS A 528 -12.95 37.90 -12.57
N PHE A 529 -12.51 37.76 -11.32
CA PHE A 529 -11.77 36.60 -10.85
C PHE A 529 -12.56 35.28 -11.02
N SER A 530 -13.88 35.30 -10.86
CA SER A 530 -14.73 34.12 -11.07
C SER A 530 -14.66 33.55 -12.49
N GLU A 531 -14.44 34.40 -13.50
CA GLU A 531 -14.25 33.95 -14.90
C GLU A 531 -12.87 33.31 -15.11
N ILE A 532 -11.89 33.68 -14.28
CA ILE A 532 -10.55 33.06 -14.27
C ILE A 532 -10.62 31.71 -13.55
N GLU A 533 -11.39 31.60 -12.47
CA GLU A 533 -11.64 30.33 -11.78
C GLU A 533 -12.21 29.28 -12.73
N GLU A 534 -13.30 29.61 -13.44
CA GLU A 534 -13.97 28.69 -14.37
C GLU A 534 -13.05 28.26 -15.55
N LYS A 535 -12.13 29.13 -15.99
CA LYS A 535 -11.15 28.83 -17.03
C LYS A 535 -10.01 27.92 -16.56
N ILE A 536 -9.63 27.99 -15.29
CA ILE A 536 -8.57 27.15 -14.73
C ILE A 536 -9.14 25.79 -14.35
N ASP A 537 -10.31 25.78 -13.71
CA ASP A 537 -11.02 24.56 -13.34
C ASP A 537 -12.52 24.82 -13.22
N PRO A 538 -13.34 24.23 -14.12
CA PRO A 538 -14.78 24.43 -14.08
C PRO A 538 -15.46 23.75 -12.89
N ASN A 539 -14.78 22.83 -12.18
CA ASN A 539 -15.37 22.03 -11.11
C ASN A 539 -14.99 22.51 -9.70
N LYS A 540 -13.91 23.28 -9.53
CA LYS A 540 -13.40 23.72 -8.23
C LYS A 540 -12.91 25.17 -8.24
N SER A 541 -13.36 25.94 -7.25
CA SER A 541 -12.93 27.32 -7.00
C SER A 541 -11.48 27.39 -6.49
N TYR A 542 -10.88 28.59 -6.55
CA TYR A 542 -9.58 28.85 -5.95
C TYR A 542 -9.59 28.55 -4.44
N ALA A 543 -10.65 28.94 -3.73
CA ALA A 543 -10.75 28.76 -2.29
C ALA A 543 -10.79 27.27 -1.88
N GLU A 544 -11.47 26.44 -2.66
CA GLU A 544 -11.48 24.99 -2.44
C GLU A 544 -10.09 24.38 -2.67
N LYS A 545 -9.40 24.78 -3.75
CA LYS A 545 -8.03 24.31 -4.03
C LYS A 545 -7.02 24.79 -2.99
N GLU A 546 -7.11 26.03 -2.54
CA GLU A 546 -6.27 26.57 -1.50
C GLU A 546 -6.46 25.81 -0.19
N LYS A 547 -7.72 25.51 0.17
CA LYS A 547 -8.05 24.71 1.35
C LYS A 547 -7.47 23.29 1.24
N GLU A 548 -7.60 22.63 0.09
CA GLU A 548 -7.02 21.30 -0.15
C GLU A 548 -5.50 21.28 0.04
N ILE A 549 -4.79 22.27 -0.51
CA ILE A 549 -3.32 22.38 -0.36
C ILE A 549 -2.92 22.66 1.09
N ILE A 550 -3.67 23.50 1.81
CA ILE A 550 -3.41 23.79 3.23
C ILE A 550 -3.64 22.54 4.08
N GLU A 551 -4.72 21.80 3.84
CA GLU A 551 -5.01 20.54 4.52
C GLU A 551 -3.90 19.51 4.26
N LEU A 552 -3.46 19.36 3.00
CA LEU A 552 -2.31 18.53 2.64
C LEU A 552 -1.05 18.88 3.44
N LYS A 553 -0.69 20.16 3.48
CA LYS A 553 0.50 20.66 4.20
C LYS A 553 0.40 20.49 5.71
N ASN A 554 -0.81 20.52 6.26
CA ASN A 554 -1.10 20.27 7.68
C ASN A 554 -1.15 18.78 8.03
N GLY A 555 -0.73 17.89 7.13
CA GLY A 555 -0.66 16.46 7.39
C GLY A 555 -2.00 15.74 7.28
N ARG A 556 -2.96 16.26 6.50
CA ARG A 556 -4.27 15.60 6.30
C ARG A 556 -4.12 14.15 5.83
N ILE A 557 -3.21 13.87 4.89
CA ILE A 557 -2.94 12.48 4.44
C ILE A 557 -2.50 11.61 5.62
N SER A 558 -1.60 12.10 6.49
CA SER A 558 -1.19 11.37 7.69
C SER A 558 -2.38 11.12 8.63
N SER A 559 -3.23 12.14 8.84
CA SER A 559 -4.45 11.97 9.66
C SER A 559 -5.43 10.96 9.08
N LEU A 560 -5.59 10.91 7.75
CA LEU A 560 -6.45 9.95 7.06
C LEU A 560 -5.86 8.54 7.12
N LYS A 561 -4.54 8.38 6.94
CA LYS A 561 -3.84 7.10 7.16
C LYS A 561 -4.01 6.61 8.60
N ASN A 562 -3.91 7.50 9.60
CA ASN A 562 -4.16 7.16 11.01
C ASN A 562 -5.62 6.74 11.24
N LYS A 563 -6.57 7.39 10.56
CA LYS A 563 -7.99 7.02 10.63
C LYS A 563 -8.23 5.62 10.07
N ILE A 564 -7.61 5.26 8.94
CA ILE A 564 -7.65 3.89 8.41
C ILE A 564 -7.11 2.90 9.46
N ASN A 565 -5.99 3.20 10.11
CA ASN A 565 -5.43 2.34 11.16
C ASN A 565 -6.38 2.20 12.38
N GLU A 566 -7.03 3.28 12.81
CA GLU A 566 -8.07 3.20 13.85
C GLU A 566 -9.25 2.32 13.42
N LEU A 567 -9.70 2.44 12.17
CA LEU A 567 -10.80 1.65 11.61
C LEU A 567 -10.41 0.16 11.51
N ASP A 568 -9.17 -0.15 11.13
CA ASP A 568 -8.67 -1.54 11.10
C ASP A 568 -8.55 -2.15 12.51
N LYS A 569 -8.14 -1.35 13.52
CA LYS A 569 -8.23 -1.77 14.93
C LYS A 569 -9.68 -2.03 15.35
N GLN A 570 -10.62 -1.19 14.91
CA GLN A 570 -12.05 -1.42 15.16
C GLN A 570 -12.57 -2.69 14.48
N LYS A 571 -12.16 -3.01 13.24
CA LYS A 571 -12.49 -4.29 12.60
C LYS A 571 -12.06 -5.47 13.46
N THR A 572 -10.85 -5.41 14.03
CA THR A 572 -10.33 -6.46 14.91
C THR A 572 -11.17 -6.61 16.18
N ILE A 573 -11.61 -5.51 16.78
CA ILE A 573 -12.51 -5.54 17.95
C ILE A 573 -13.86 -6.16 17.56
N ILE A 574 -14.46 -5.72 16.45
CA ILE A 574 -15.77 -6.20 15.97
C ILE A 574 -15.75 -7.70 15.65
N ARG A 575 -14.67 -8.19 15.02
CA ARG A 575 -14.47 -9.62 14.74
C ARG A 575 -14.50 -10.48 16.01
N ASN A 576 -14.08 -9.91 17.14
CA ASN A 576 -13.94 -10.63 18.41
C ASN A 576 -15.10 -10.39 19.42
N TYR A 577 -16.11 -9.59 19.07
CA TYR A 577 -17.23 -9.35 19.99
C TYR A 577 -17.93 -10.64 20.38
N LYS A 578 -18.29 -10.77 21.66
CA LYS A 578 -19.16 -11.86 22.13
C LYS A 578 -20.63 -11.48 22.00
N ILE A 579 -21.52 -12.46 21.82
CA ILE A 579 -22.96 -12.20 21.77
C ILE A 579 -23.45 -11.44 23.03
N ALA A 580 -22.89 -11.76 24.19
CA ALA A 580 -23.20 -11.09 25.46
C ALA A 580 -22.85 -9.59 25.43
N GLU A 581 -21.78 -9.20 24.74
CA GLU A 581 -21.34 -7.81 24.60
C GLU A 581 -22.22 -7.04 23.61
N LEU A 582 -22.62 -7.69 22.51
CA LEU A 582 -23.58 -7.14 21.54
C LEU A 582 -24.93 -6.86 22.21
N LEU A 583 -25.40 -7.77 23.07
CA LEU A 583 -26.65 -7.61 23.81
C LEU A 583 -26.58 -6.51 24.90
N LYS A 584 -25.40 -6.23 25.46
CA LYS A 584 -25.19 -5.15 26.45
C LYS A 584 -25.08 -3.76 25.82
N SER A 585 -24.66 -3.67 24.56
CA SER A 585 -24.47 -2.41 23.83
C SER A 585 -25.73 -1.84 23.16
N ASN A 586 -26.91 -2.41 23.45
CA ASN A 586 -28.22 -2.03 22.88
C ASN A 586 -28.37 -2.17 21.35
N ASN A 587 -27.45 -2.88 20.67
CA ASN A 587 -27.56 -3.23 19.25
C ASN A 587 -28.47 -4.46 19.01
N PHE A 588 -29.48 -4.66 19.86
CA PHE A 588 -30.34 -5.84 19.91
C PHE A 588 -31.30 -5.96 18.71
N ASN A 589 -31.62 -4.83 18.07
CA ASN A 589 -32.70 -4.74 17.07
C ASN A 589 -32.44 -5.50 15.75
N GLU A 590 -31.23 -6.00 15.51
CA GLU A 590 -30.90 -6.77 14.29
C GLU A 590 -30.98 -8.31 14.50
N LEU A 591 -31.22 -8.79 15.72
CA LEU A 591 -31.35 -10.22 16.01
C LEU A 591 -32.81 -10.65 15.80
N ASN A 592 -33.08 -11.30 14.68
CA ASN A 592 -34.42 -11.72 14.26
C ASN A 592 -34.86 -12.97 15.07
N ILE A 593 -35.28 -12.79 16.33
CA ILE A 593 -35.68 -13.90 17.20
C ILE A 593 -37.13 -14.28 16.89
N SER A 594 -37.39 -15.58 16.68
CA SER A 594 -38.73 -16.10 16.39
C SER A 594 -39.73 -15.84 17.53
N LYS A 595 -41.03 -15.82 17.20
CA LYS A 595 -42.12 -15.58 18.16
C LYS A 595 -42.34 -16.74 19.13
N ASP A 596 -41.74 -17.90 18.85
CA ASP A 596 -42.02 -19.16 19.57
C ASP A 596 -41.19 -19.30 20.85
N ILE A 597 -40.17 -18.46 21.06
CA ILE A 597 -39.33 -18.47 22.26
C ILE A 597 -39.55 -17.22 23.10
N ASN A 598 -39.57 -17.38 24.43
CA ASN A 598 -39.67 -16.26 25.35
C ASN A 598 -38.41 -15.39 25.26
N LEU A 599 -38.54 -14.24 24.59
CA LEU A 599 -37.47 -13.28 24.38
C LEU A 599 -36.75 -12.89 25.67
N LYS A 600 -37.48 -12.73 26.78
CA LYS A 600 -36.88 -12.33 28.06
C LYS A 600 -35.98 -13.42 28.62
N PHE A 601 -36.38 -14.68 28.50
CA PHE A 601 -35.61 -15.83 28.96
C PHE A 601 -34.28 -15.93 28.21
N ILE A 602 -34.33 -16.01 26.89
CA ILE A 602 -33.13 -16.10 26.05
C ILE A 602 -32.23 -14.89 26.22
N THR A 603 -32.79 -13.68 26.29
CA THR A 603 -31.99 -12.46 26.48
C THR A 603 -31.21 -12.51 27.78
N ILE A 604 -31.81 -12.97 28.89
CA ILE A 604 -31.11 -13.11 30.17
C ILE A 604 -29.98 -14.14 30.05
N LEU A 605 -30.26 -15.32 29.47
CA LEU A 605 -29.25 -16.38 29.33
C LEU A 605 -28.04 -15.93 28.50
N LEU A 606 -28.27 -15.25 27.38
CA LEU A 606 -27.22 -14.79 26.48
C LEU A 606 -26.49 -13.54 27.01
N ARG A 607 -27.22 -12.54 27.53
CA ARG A 607 -26.65 -11.27 28.03
C ARG A 607 -25.78 -11.48 29.27
N ASN A 608 -26.16 -12.41 30.14
CA ASN A 608 -25.40 -12.77 31.33
C ASN A 608 -24.34 -13.85 31.04
N ASN A 609 -24.20 -14.29 29.78
CA ASN A 609 -23.23 -15.29 29.35
C ASN A 609 -23.41 -16.66 30.03
N TYR A 610 -24.64 -17.00 30.41
CA TYR A 610 -25.01 -18.34 30.89
C TYR A 610 -25.17 -19.34 29.75
N ILE A 611 -25.59 -18.88 28.56
CA ILE A 611 -25.39 -19.60 27.31
C ILE A 611 -24.57 -18.69 26.42
N ALA A 612 -23.54 -19.23 25.78
CA ALA A 612 -22.67 -18.48 24.89
C ALA A 612 -22.25 -19.33 23.69
N GLU A 613 -21.34 -18.80 22.87
CA GLU A 613 -20.87 -19.45 21.65
C GLU A 613 -20.18 -20.82 21.90
N ASP A 614 -19.80 -21.11 23.16
CA ASP A 614 -19.28 -22.40 23.61
C ASP A 614 -20.38 -23.44 23.93
N TYR A 615 -21.64 -23.22 23.55
CA TYR A 615 -22.78 -24.10 23.87
C TYR A 615 -22.56 -25.56 23.47
N ILE A 616 -21.79 -25.82 22.40
CA ILE A 616 -21.47 -27.18 21.92
C ILE A 616 -20.81 -28.02 23.02
N ASP A 617 -20.05 -27.37 23.91
CA ASP A 617 -19.36 -28.01 25.00
C ASP A 617 -20.29 -28.62 26.04
N TYR A 618 -21.51 -28.09 26.14
CA TYR A 618 -22.50 -28.47 27.15
C TYR A 618 -23.59 -29.39 26.60
N ILE A 619 -23.68 -29.57 25.27
CA ILE A 619 -24.69 -30.43 24.62
C ILE A 619 -24.13 -31.75 24.07
N SER A 620 -22.80 -31.86 23.89
CA SER A 620 -22.16 -33.02 23.26
C SER A 620 -20.99 -33.57 24.10
N LEU A 621 -20.80 -34.90 24.05
CA LEU A 621 -19.58 -35.56 24.52
C LEU A 621 -18.58 -35.59 23.37
N PHE A 622 -17.59 -34.69 23.37
CA PHE A 622 -16.56 -34.68 22.33
C PHE A 622 -15.35 -35.51 22.78
N HIS A 623 -14.99 -36.48 21.95
CA HIS A 623 -13.84 -37.33 22.18
C HIS A 623 -12.58 -36.67 21.59
N GLU A 624 -11.83 -35.95 22.42
CA GLU A 624 -10.63 -35.18 22.03
C GLU A 624 -9.43 -36.01 21.53
N GLU A 625 -9.57 -37.31 21.30
CA GLU A 625 -8.45 -38.21 20.98
C GLU A 625 -7.73 -37.83 19.67
N SER A 626 -8.47 -37.35 18.65
CA SER A 626 -7.92 -37.10 17.31
C SER A 626 -7.65 -35.63 16.96
N ILE A 627 -8.52 -34.68 17.30
CA ILE A 627 -8.32 -33.23 17.08
C ILE A 627 -9.03 -32.48 18.21
N THR A 628 -8.67 -31.23 18.49
CA THR A 628 -9.47 -30.43 19.43
C THR A 628 -10.76 -29.95 18.77
N ARG A 629 -11.74 -29.52 19.58
CA ARG A 629 -12.99 -28.92 19.06
C ARG A 629 -12.71 -27.69 18.19
N SER A 630 -11.77 -26.85 18.63
CA SER A 630 -11.34 -25.66 17.87
C SER A 630 -10.81 -26.04 16.49
N ASP A 631 -9.92 -27.03 16.44
CA ASP A 631 -9.37 -27.53 15.19
C ASP A 631 -10.47 -28.11 14.27
N TYR A 632 -11.46 -28.81 14.84
CA TYR A 632 -12.59 -29.36 14.08
C TYR A 632 -13.49 -28.27 13.49
N GLN A 633 -13.75 -27.21 14.25
CA GLN A 633 -14.51 -26.06 13.78
C GLN A 633 -13.78 -25.33 12.64
N PHE A 634 -12.47 -25.14 12.76
CA PHE A 634 -11.66 -24.59 11.67
C PHE A 634 -11.72 -25.48 10.42
N HIS A 635 -11.59 -26.81 10.59
CA HIS A 635 -11.72 -27.77 9.49
C HIS A 635 -13.07 -27.67 8.77
N ILE A 636 -14.18 -27.60 9.52
CA ILE A 636 -15.53 -27.42 8.95
C ILE A 636 -15.63 -26.08 8.22
N SER A 637 -15.07 -25.01 8.79
CA SER A 637 -15.14 -23.67 8.21
C SER A 637 -14.42 -23.62 6.86
N VAL A 638 -13.23 -24.21 6.77
CA VAL A 638 -12.48 -24.36 5.52
C VAL A 638 -13.32 -25.13 4.48
N LYS A 639 -13.90 -26.27 4.85
CA LYS A 639 -14.74 -27.08 3.92
C LYS A 639 -15.96 -26.35 3.41
N ASN A 640 -16.57 -25.51 4.24
CA ASN A 640 -17.77 -24.76 3.90
C ASN A 640 -17.47 -23.38 3.30
N SER A 641 -16.20 -23.06 3.01
CA SER A 641 -15.81 -21.75 2.48
C SER A 641 -16.24 -20.59 3.39
N ILE A 642 -16.15 -20.81 4.71
CA ILE A 642 -16.47 -19.82 5.74
C ILE A 642 -15.15 -19.26 6.28
N LYS A 643 -14.97 -17.93 6.16
CA LYS A 643 -13.78 -17.23 6.66
C LYS A 643 -13.79 -17.24 8.19
N GLN A 644 -12.64 -17.60 8.77
CA GLN A 644 -12.37 -17.41 10.19
C GLN A 644 -11.39 -16.24 10.39
N PRO A 645 -11.40 -15.58 11.56
CA PRO A 645 -10.36 -14.62 11.91
C PRO A 645 -8.97 -15.26 11.82
N PHE A 646 -7.97 -14.52 11.33
CA PHE A 646 -6.61 -15.05 11.14
C PHE A 646 -5.95 -15.52 12.45
N ASN A 647 -6.39 -14.99 13.60
CA ASN A 647 -5.93 -15.36 14.93
C ASN A 647 -6.79 -16.45 15.61
N PHE A 648 -7.67 -17.14 14.86
CA PHE A 648 -8.45 -18.26 15.37
C PHE A 648 -7.53 -19.36 15.94
N LYS A 649 -7.75 -19.76 17.20
CA LYS A 649 -6.76 -20.57 17.92
C LYS A 649 -6.78 -22.05 17.53
N LEU A 650 -5.61 -22.58 17.18
CA LEU A 650 -5.42 -23.98 16.82
C LEU A 650 -4.47 -24.67 17.80
N PHE A 651 -4.72 -25.96 18.08
CA PHE A 651 -3.99 -26.71 19.12
C PHE A 651 -3.33 -27.96 18.55
N LYS A 652 -4.09 -28.89 17.95
CA LYS A 652 -3.57 -30.15 17.38
C LYS A 652 -3.39 -30.01 15.86
N ILE A 653 -2.57 -29.03 15.45
CA ILE A 653 -2.38 -28.62 14.06
C ILE A 653 -1.91 -29.78 13.16
N GLU A 654 -0.97 -30.61 13.62
CA GLU A 654 -0.47 -31.74 12.82
C GLU A 654 -1.59 -32.70 12.38
N LYS A 655 -2.49 -33.03 13.32
CA LYS A 655 -3.62 -33.92 13.05
C LYS A 655 -4.72 -33.21 12.25
N LEU A 656 -4.90 -31.91 12.44
CA LEU A 656 -5.79 -31.07 11.62
C LEU A 656 -5.36 -31.06 10.14
N LEU A 657 -4.07 -30.82 9.87
CA LEU A 657 -3.50 -30.78 8.53
C LEU A 657 -3.75 -32.10 7.77
N SER A 658 -3.71 -33.24 8.47
CA SER A 658 -4.01 -34.56 7.86
C SER A 658 -5.44 -34.72 7.35
N LYS A 659 -6.36 -33.83 7.75
CA LYS A 659 -7.78 -33.86 7.38
C LYS A 659 -8.15 -32.81 6.31
N ILE A 660 -7.30 -31.82 6.06
CA ILE A 660 -7.54 -30.73 5.09
C ILE A 660 -7.04 -31.16 3.69
N ASN A 661 -7.81 -30.85 2.64
CA ASN A 661 -7.39 -31.18 1.27
C ASN A 661 -6.26 -30.25 0.83
N SER A 662 -5.30 -30.74 0.05
CA SER A 662 -4.22 -29.93 -0.51
C SER A 662 -4.72 -28.72 -1.32
N LEU A 663 -5.87 -28.84 -1.99
CA LEU A 663 -6.47 -27.73 -2.75
C LEU A 663 -6.95 -26.58 -1.85
N ASP A 664 -7.38 -26.89 -0.62
CA ASP A 664 -7.91 -25.89 0.31
C ASP A 664 -6.82 -24.88 0.73
N PHE A 665 -5.54 -25.28 0.68
CA PHE A 665 -4.40 -24.41 1.00
C PHE A 665 -4.16 -23.26 0.00
N GLN A 666 -4.82 -23.30 -1.16
CA GLN A 666 -4.79 -22.21 -2.14
C GLN A 666 -5.90 -21.18 -1.91
N THR A 667 -6.78 -21.41 -0.94
CA THR A 667 -7.95 -20.57 -0.68
C THR A 667 -7.67 -19.58 0.45
N GLU A 668 -8.44 -18.49 0.48
CA GLU A 668 -8.40 -17.52 1.58
C GLU A 668 -8.87 -18.08 2.93
N TYR A 669 -9.64 -19.17 2.94
CA TYR A 669 -10.22 -19.74 4.17
C TYR A 669 -9.20 -20.46 5.04
N ILE A 670 -8.04 -20.82 4.48
CA ILE A 670 -6.96 -21.51 5.20
C ILE A 670 -6.08 -20.55 6.00
N LEU A 671 -6.13 -19.25 5.69
CA LEU A 671 -5.20 -18.26 6.23
C LEU A 671 -5.38 -18.11 7.75
N ASN A 672 -4.40 -18.59 8.49
CA ASN A 672 -4.38 -18.58 9.95
C ASN A 672 -2.94 -18.50 10.49
N TYR A 673 -2.72 -17.70 11.53
CA TYR A 673 -1.39 -17.43 12.07
C TYR A 673 -0.77 -18.66 12.75
N ASP A 674 -1.52 -19.34 13.62
CA ASP A 674 -1.03 -20.55 14.31
C ASP A 674 -0.71 -21.66 13.27
N LEU A 675 -1.53 -21.78 12.22
CA LEU A 675 -1.31 -22.71 11.10
C LEU A 675 0.00 -22.40 10.35
N LEU A 676 0.21 -21.14 9.95
CA LEU A 676 1.40 -20.74 9.21
C LEU A 676 2.67 -20.87 10.07
N ASP A 677 2.63 -20.49 11.34
CA ASP A 677 3.74 -20.68 12.29
C ASP A 677 4.14 -22.17 12.39
N PHE A 678 3.16 -23.07 12.45
CA PHE A 678 3.40 -24.52 12.48
C PHE A 678 4.01 -25.02 11.17
N LEU A 679 3.51 -24.55 10.02
CA LEU A 679 4.03 -24.93 8.71
C LEU A 679 5.46 -24.43 8.52
N LEU A 680 5.76 -23.18 8.89
CA LEU A 680 7.11 -22.60 8.85
C LEU A 680 8.09 -23.30 9.79
N THR A 681 7.61 -23.91 10.87
CA THR A 681 8.44 -24.72 11.78
C THR A 681 8.73 -26.11 11.22
N ASN A 682 7.91 -26.62 10.30
CA ASN A 682 7.97 -27.99 9.76
C ASN A 682 8.06 -28.00 8.22
N GLN A 683 8.93 -27.15 7.66
CA GLN A 683 8.98 -26.86 6.22
C GLN A 683 9.19 -28.11 5.35
N ASP A 684 10.10 -29.00 5.77
CA ASP A 684 10.45 -30.21 5.02
C ASP A 684 9.26 -31.15 4.82
N LYS A 685 8.36 -31.20 5.81
CA LYS A 685 7.19 -32.09 5.80
C LYS A 685 6.02 -31.50 5.02
N TYR A 686 5.87 -30.18 5.01
CA TYR A 686 4.69 -29.49 4.48
C TYR A 686 4.99 -28.50 3.35
N LYS A 687 6.02 -28.79 2.55
CA LYS A 687 6.48 -27.92 1.47
C LYS A 687 5.38 -27.52 0.47
N THR A 688 4.53 -28.46 0.06
CA THR A 688 3.45 -28.19 -0.92
C THR A 688 2.36 -27.30 -0.33
N GLN A 689 2.03 -27.46 0.95
CA GLN A 689 1.07 -26.61 1.65
C GLN A 689 1.62 -25.19 1.84
N LEU A 690 2.91 -25.06 2.19
CA LEU A 690 3.60 -23.76 2.26
C LEU A 690 3.58 -23.07 0.90
N GLU A 691 3.94 -23.76 -0.18
CA GLU A 691 3.91 -23.19 -1.52
C GLU A 691 2.51 -22.70 -1.91
N ALA A 692 1.46 -23.45 -1.58
CA ALA A 692 0.08 -23.04 -1.83
C ALA A 692 -0.30 -21.74 -1.07
N ILE A 693 0.07 -21.63 0.22
CA ILE A 693 -0.21 -20.45 1.02
C ILE A 693 0.56 -19.24 0.48
N PHE A 694 1.86 -19.35 0.21
CA PHE A 694 2.64 -18.21 -0.30
C PHE A 694 2.22 -17.80 -1.72
N ASN A 695 1.77 -18.75 -2.55
CA ASN A 695 1.14 -18.42 -3.83
C ASN A 695 -0.17 -17.65 -3.65
N LYS A 696 -0.93 -17.95 -2.59
CA LYS A 696 -2.12 -17.17 -2.24
C LYS A 696 -1.73 -15.79 -1.72
N LEU A 697 -0.70 -15.67 -0.88
CA LEU A 697 -0.30 -14.38 -0.28
C LEU A 697 0.26 -13.38 -1.30
N LYS A 698 0.87 -13.83 -2.39
CA LYS A 698 1.42 -12.95 -3.45
C LYS A 698 0.40 -12.47 -4.48
N ASP A 699 -0.89 -12.78 -4.31
CA ASP A 699 -1.94 -12.47 -5.29
C ASP A 699 -2.44 -11.02 -5.24
N GLU A 700 -1.85 -10.20 -4.38
CA GLU A 700 -2.17 -8.77 -4.20
C GLU A 700 -3.63 -8.49 -3.80
N SER A 701 -4.38 -9.53 -3.37
CA SER A 701 -5.76 -9.36 -2.90
C SER A 701 -5.83 -8.74 -1.51
N ASP A 702 -6.89 -8.00 -1.22
CA ASP A 702 -7.09 -7.31 0.07
C ASP A 702 -6.93 -8.25 1.27
N ILE A 703 -7.45 -9.49 1.18
CA ILE A 703 -7.30 -10.51 2.23
C ILE A 703 -5.83 -10.89 2.46
N SER A 704 -5.07 -11.09 1.38
CA SER A 704 -3.66 -11.46 1.46
C SER A 704 -2.84 -10.34 2.09
N ILE A 705 -3.12 -9.09 1.70
CA ILE A 705 -2.48 -7.90 2.26
C ILE A 705 -2.83 -7.73 3.75
N ASP A 706 -4.10 -7.86 4.12
CA ASP A 706 -4.54 -7.84 5.53
C ASP A 706 -3.84 -8.94 6.35
N PHE A 707 -3.70 -10.14 5.78
CA PHE A 707 -3.00 -11.23 6.43
C PHE A 707 -1.53 -10.90 6.65
N ILE A 708 -0.83 -10.41 5.61
CA ILE A 708 0.60 -10.04 5.68
C ILE A 708 0.82 -8.96 6.74
N LYS A 709 0.02 -7.88 6.73
CA LYS A 709 0.12 -6.80 7.74
C LYS A 709 -0.06 -7.34 9.16
N GLY A 710 -1.14 -8.07 9.41
CA GLY A 710 -1.42 -8.58 10.75
C GLY A 710 -0.42 -9.64 11.20
N TYR A 711 0.10 -10.46 10.29
CA TYR A 711 1.15 -11.43 10.60
C TYR A 711 2.50 -10.74 10.91
N PHE A 712 2.83 -9.66 10.20
CA PHE A 712 4.03 -8.86 10.44
C PHE A 712 4.02 -8.21 11.85
N GLU A 713 2.85 -7.82 12.36
CA GLU A 713 2.74 -7.22 13.69
C GLU A 713 2.71 -8.25 14.84
N THR A 714 2.30 -9.49 14.58
CA THR A 714 1.94 -10.44 15.65
C THR A 714 2.80 -11.70 15.73
N SER A 715 3.47 -12.10 14.65
CA SER A 715 4.19 -13.37 14.60
C SER A 715 5.59 -13.32 15.23
N GLN A 716 5.99 -14.42 15.84
CA GLN A 716 7.36 -14.66 16.33
C GLN A 716 8.25 -15.35 15.28
N LYS A 717 7.71 -15.69 14.10
CA LYS A 717 8.40 -16.40 12.99
C LYS A 717 8.59 -15.50 11.76
N LEU A 718 8.64 -14.19 11.99
CA LEU A 718 8.72 -13.18 10.94
C LEU A 718 9.91 -13.38 10.01
N ASP A 719 11.06 -13.80 10.54
CA ASP A 719 12.28 -14.00 9.74
C ASP A 719 12.11 -15.07 8.64
N SER A 720 11.61 -16.26 9.02
CA SER A 720 11.35 -17.34 8.08
C SER A 720 10.23 -16.99 7.10
N PHE A 721 9.23 -16.24 7.56
CA PHE A 721 8.14 -15.78 6.71
C PHE A 721 8.62 -14.82 5.63
N ILE A 722 9.37 -13.78 6.00
CA ILE A 722 9.88 -12.79 5.05
C ILE A 722 10.85 -13.42 4.07
N ASN A 723 11.72 -14.33 4.52
CA ASN A 723 12.63 -15.07 3.64
C ASN A 723 11.87 -15.77 2.49
N ILE A 724 10.86 -16.58 2.83
CA ILE A 724 10.06 -17.32 1.84
C ILE A 724 9.17 -16.37 1.01
N LEU A 725 8.66 -15.29 1.62
CA LEU A 725 7.84 -14.32 0.91
C LEU A 725 8.64 -13.61 -0.19
N CYS A 726 9.86 -13.16 0.12
CA CYS A 726 10.78 -12.56 -0.83
C CYS A 726 11.11 -13.52 -1.97
N ASP A 727 11.40 -14.79 -1.67
CA ASP A 727 11.72 -15.83 -2.66
C ASP A 727 10.56 -16.13 -3.63
N LYS A 728 9.31 -15.78 -3.27
CA LYS A 728 8.12 -16.13 -4.07
C LYS A 728 7.44 -14.92 -4.73
N TRP A 729 7.73 -13.71 -4.26
CA TRP A 729 7.07 -12.47 -4.67
C TRP A 729 8.07 -11.37 -5.04
N ASP A 730 8.56 -11.45 -6.27
CA ASP A 730 9.59 -10.54 -6.79
C ASP A 730 9.09 -9.07 -6.84
N ASN A 731 7.80 -8.82 -7.05
CA ASN A 731 7.24 -7.45 -7.04
C ASN A 731 6.79 -6.94 -5.65
N ILE A 732 7.16 -7.61 -4.55
CA ILE A 732 6.71 -7.23 -3.20
C ILE A 732 6.96 -5.75 -2.89
N TRP A 733 8.15 -5.23 -3.20
CA TRP A 733 8.47 -3.83 -2.92
C TRP A 733 7.74 -2.86 -3.84
N GLY A 734 7.57 -3.20 -5.12
CA GLY A 734 6.83 -2.36 -6.08
C GLY A 734 5.37 -2.17 -5.66
N TYR A 735 4.74 -3.23 -5.14
CA TYR A 735 3.40 -3.13 -4.57
C TYR A 735 3.38 -2.32 -3.27
N ILE A 736 4.27 -2.63 -2.31
CA ILE A 736 4.31 -1.94 -1.00
C ILE A 736 4.58 -0.44 -1.15
N GLU A 737 5.52 -0.05 -2.01
CA GLU A 737 5.88 1.35 -2.22
C GLU A 737 4.69 2.17 -2.73
N THR A 738 3.96 1.64 -3.71
CA THR A 738 2.85 2.34 -4.38
C THR A 738 1.54 2.23 -3.62
N SER A 739 1.39 1.21 -2.77
CA SER A 739 0.15 0.94 -2.06
C SER A 739 -0.11 1.93 -0.92
N VAL A 740 -1.36 2.38 -0.83
CA VAL A 740 -1.88 3.25 0.24
C VAL A 740 -2.10 2.46 1.53
N ASP A 741 -2.16 1.13 1.42
CA ASP A 741 -2.41 0.22 2.53
C ASP A 741 -1.27 0.17 3.56
N PHE A 742 -0.06 0.55 3.17
CA PHE A 742 1.11 0.53 4.04
C PHE A 742 1.43 1.95 4.53
N THR A 743 1.55 2.12 5.85
CA THR A 743 2.04 3.36 6.45
C THR A 743 3.54 3.49 6.23
N ASP A 744 4.09 4.71 6.29
CA ASP A 744 5.52 4.93 6.02
C ASP A 744 6.40 4.25 7.09
N GLU A 745 5.93 4.14 8.33
CA GLU A 745 6.55 3.33 9.39
C GLU A 745 6.58 1.84 9.04
N LEU A 746 5.45 1.28 8.59
CA LEU A 746 5.35 -0.13 8.21
C LEU A 746 6.18 -0.44 6.94
N LYS A 747 6.25 0.51 5.99
CA LYS A 747 7.13 0.40 4.82
C LYS A 747 8.59 0.31 5.23
N ASN A 748 9.02 1.17 6.16
CA ASN A 748 10.39 1.14 6.67
C ASN A 748 10.70 -0.14 7.44
N SER A 749 9.77 -0.65 8.25
CA SER A 749 9.96 -1.93 8.93
C SER A 749 10.04 -3.11 7.98
N ILE A 750 9.17 -3.15 6.96
CA ILE A 750 9.21 -4.21 5.94
C ILE A 750 10.49 -4.10 5.11
N PHE A 751 10.90 -2.90 4.70
CA PHE A 751 12.18 -2.66 4.01
C PHE A 751 13.35 -3.23 4.80
N LYS A 752 13.43 -2.91 6.10
CA LYS A 752 14.42 -3.48 7.00
C LYS A 752 14.33 -5.01 7.06
N SER A 753 13.14 -5.58 7.23
CA SER A 753 12.98 -7.03 7.29
C SER A 753 13.35 -7.75 5.99
N ILE A 754 13.12 -7.14 4.81
CA ILE A 754 13.57 -7.68 3.53
C ILE A 754 15.10 -7.76 3.51
N ILE A 755 15.79 -6.69 3.94
CA ILE A 755 17.25 -6.66 4.06
C ILE A 755 17.75 -7.69 5.08
N ASP A 756 17.14 -7.78 6.26
CA ASP A 756 17.54 -8.69 7.34
C ASP A 756 17.35 -10.17 6.97
N ASN A 757 16.22 -10.50 6.33
CA ASN A 757 15.77 -11.89 6.22
C ASN A 757 15.67 -12.44 4.79
N GLY A 758 15.55 -11.60 3.76
CA GLY A 758 15.47 -12.04 2.36
C GLY A 758 16.77 -12.69 1.88
N ASN A 759 16.67 -13.71 1.03
CA ASN A 759 17.86 -14.29 0.39
C ASN A 759 18.43 -13.31 -0.65
N ILE A 760 19.75 -13.32 -0.85
CA ILE A 760 20.43 -12.39 -1.77
C ILE A 760 19.84 -12.47 -3.18
N ASN A 761 19.65 -13.69 -3.72
CA ASN A 761 19.04 -13.89 -5.04
C ASN A 761 17.63 -13.27 -5.14
N ALA A 762 16.82 -13.41 -4.09
CA ALA A 762 15.48 -12.81 -4.06
C ALA A 762 15.53 -11.29 -3.98
N ILE A 763 16.46 -10.72 -3.20
CA ILE A 763 16.66 -9.27 -3.13
C ILE A 763 17.07 -8.71 -4.49
N VAL A 764 17.92 -9.42 -5.24
CA VAL A 764 18.29 -9.07 -6.63
C VAL A 764 17.07 -9.07 -7.54
N GLU A 765 16.24 -10.12 -7.52
CA GLU A 765 15.01 -10.18 -8.31
C GLU A 765 14.02 -9.05 -7.93
N ILE A 766 13.85 -8.78 -6.64
CA ILE A 766 13.02 -7.67 -6.14
C ILE A 766 13.53 -6.33 -6.65
N SER A 767 14.85 -6.14 -6.62
CA SER A 767 15.48 -4.93 -7.09
C SER A 767 15.36 -4.74 -8.61
N ASN A 768 15.32 -5.82 -9.39
CA ASN A 768 15.13 -5.76 -10.83
C ASN A 768 13.68 -5.41 -11.22
N GLN A 769 12.70 -5.83 -10.42
CA GLN A 769 11.27 -5.62 -10.69
C GLN A 769 10.72 -4.33 -10.07
N SER A 770 11.47 -3.64 -9.22
CA SER A 770 10.98 -2.50 -8.44
C SER A 770 12.00 -1.38 -8.25
N SER A 771 11.60 -0.33 -7.53
CA SER A 771 12.46 0.79 -7.13
C SER A 771 13.36 0.49 -5.93
N PHE A 772 13.53 -0.78 -5.53
CA PHE A 772 14.23 -1.15 -4.28
C PHE A 772 15.65 -0.56 -4.18
N THR A 773 16.44 -0.55 -5.27
CA THR A 773 17.76 0.11 -5.27
C THR A 773 17.66 1.61 -4.98
N LYS A 774 16.62 2.29 -5.50
CA LYS A 774 16.39 3.70 -5.22
C LYS A 774 16.03 3.92 -3.75
N ALA A 775 15.25 3.02 -3.15
CA ALA A 775 14.95 3.05 -1.72
C ALA A 775 16.21 2.88 -0.87
N ILE A 776 17.14 1.99 -1.27
CA ILE A 776 18.46 1.85 -0.63
C ILE A 776 19.25 3.17 -0.74
N LEU A 777 19.41 3.69 -1.96
CA LEU A 777 20.21 4.91 -2.21
C LEU A 777 19.63 6.17 -1.55
N SER A 778 18.31 6.20 -1.31
CA SER A 778 17.64 7.33 -0.66
C SER A 778 17.71 7.27 0.87
N ASN A 779 18.17 6.15 1.44
CA ASN A 779 18.28 5.98 2.88
C ASN A 779 19.72 6.26 3.36
N PRO A 780 20.01 7.44 3.94
CA PRO A 780 21.36 7.81 4.38
C PRO A 780 21.89 6.90 5.50
N LEU A 781 21.00 6.22 6.23
CA LEU A 781 21.32 5.31 7.34
C LEU A 781 21.37 3.84 6.90
N PHE A 782 21.35 3.55 5.58
CA PHE A 782 21.30 2.17 5.07
C PHE A 782 22.43 1.29 5.61
N LEU A 783 23.64 1.81 5.75
CA LEU A 783 24.79 1.04 6.26
C LEU A 783 24.64 0.59 7.73
N ASN A 784 23.69 1.19 8.45
CA ASN A 784 23.37 0.89 9.84
C ASN A 784 21.97 0.29 10.00
N ILE A 785 21.32 -0.12 8.90
CA ILE A 785 19.96 -0.64 8.95
C ILE A 785 19.88 -1.97 9.72
N THR A 786 20.98 -2.74 9.67
CA THR A 786 21.15 -4.05 10.30
C THR A 786 22.54 -4.21 10.92
N GLU A 787 22.65 -5.09 11.90
CA GLU A 787 23.93 -5.49 12.51
C GLU A 787 24.67 -6.54 11.66
N ASN A 788 24.01 -7.15 10.67
CA ASN A 788 24.63 -8.15 9.80
C ASN A 788 25.40 -7.49 8.64
N HIS A 789 26.60 -7.00 8.96
CA HIS A 789 27.48 -6.33 8.00
C HIS A 789 27.88 -7.21 6.80
N GLU A 790 28.09 -8.51 6.98
CA GLU A 790 28.43 -9.42 5.87
C GLU A 790 27.31 -9.48 4.82
N LYS A 791 26.06 -9.58 5.28
CA LYS A 791 24.91 -9.57 4.37
C LYS A 791 24.76 -8.25 3.63
N LEU A 792 25.00 -7.12 4.29
CA LEU A 792 24.99 -5.81 3.62
C LEU A 792 26.06 -5.72 2.54
N LYS A 793 27.27 -6.24 2.79
CA LYS A 793 28.35 -6.29 1.80
C LYS A 793 27.92 -7.10 0.57
N GLU A 794 27.36 -8.30 0.77
CA GLU A 794 26.83 -9.13 -0.31
C GLU A 794 25.73 -8.42 -1.11
N ILE A 795 24.79 -7.73 -0.45
CA ILE A 795 23.73 -6.96 -1.12
C ILE A 795 24.32 -5.82 -1.97
N ILE A 796 25.29 -5.08 -1.41
CA ILE A 796 25.96 -3.97 -2.11
C ILE A 796 26.72 -4.49 -3.34
N GLU A 797 27.41 -5.62 -3.20
CA GLU A 797 28.15 -6.31 -4.25
C GLU A 797 27.24 -6.76 -5.40
N GLU A 798 26.22 -7.56 -5.10
CA GLU A 798 25.33 -8.18 -6.10
C GLU A 798 24.43 -7.15 -6.80
N LEU A 799 24.02 -6.09 -6.10
CA LEU A 799 23.24 -5.00 -6.71
C LEU A 799 24.12 -3.92 -7.36
N ASN A 800 25.45 -4.01 -7.23
CA ASN A 800 26.42 -3.01 -7.70
C ASN A 800 26.05 -1.57 -7.28
N ILE A 801 25.79 -1.37 -5.98
CA ILE A 801 25.28 -0.11 -5.45
C ILE A 801 26.39 0.94 -5.44
N LEU A 802 26.12 2.09 -6.07
CA LEU A 802 27.01 3.26 -6.03
C LEU A 802 26.36 4.38 -5.23
N PHE A 803 26.77 4.52 -3.97
CA PHE A 803 26.21 5.54 -3.07
C PHE A 803 26.57 6.96 -3.54
N THR A 804 25.57 7.83 -3.59
CA THR A 804 25.75 9.27 -3.84
C THR A 804 26.06 10.04 -2.57
N GLN A 805 25.56 9.56 -1.42
CA GLN A 805 25.77 10.14 -0.11
C GLN A 805 25.71 9.02 0.93
N ILE A 806 26.55 9.13 1.97
CA ILE A 806 26.61 8.20 3.09
C ILE A 806 26.70 9.01 4.37
N ASP A 807 26.06 8.54 5.44
CA ASP A 807 26.28 9.08 6.78
C ASP A 807 27.59 8.55 7.36
N PHE A 808 28.69 9.30 7.22
CA PHE A 808 30.01 8.92 7.73
C PHE A 808 30.11 9.00 9.27
N ASP A 809 29.25 9.77 9.93
CA ASP A 809 29.31 9.98 11.37
C ASP A 809 28.73 8.79 12.14
N ASN A 810 27.61 8.24 11.63
CA ASN A 810 26.92 7.12 12.27
C ASN A 810 27.31 5.74 11.72
N SER A 811 28.02 5.66 10.58
CA SER A 811 28.43 4.39 9.98
C SER A 811 29.68 3.78 10.62
N THR A 812 29.72 2.45 10.71
CA THR A 812 30.87 1.73 11.27
C THR A 812 32.12 1.84 10.39
N ASP A 813 33.30 1.90 11.02
CA ASP A 813 34.58 1.98 10.31
C ASP A 813 34.80 0.80 9.35
N GLU A 814 34.25 -0.37 9.69
CA GLU A 814 34.28 -1.57 8.86
C GLU A 814 33.52 -1.36 7.54
N MET A 815 32.27 -0.89 7.59
CA MET A 815 31.45 -0.65 6.40
C MET A 815 32.01 0.48 5.55
N LEU A 816 32.47 1.57 6.18
CA LEU A 816 33.09 2.69 5.47
C LEU A 816 34.36 2.23 4.75
N SER A 817 35.18 1.39 5.40
CA SER A 817 36.39 0.82 4.79
C SER A 817 36.05 -0.12 3.62
N PHE A 818 35.00 -0.92 3.73
CA PHE A 818 34.52 -1.78 2.64
C PHE A 818 34.09 -0.98 1.42
N ILE A 819 33.25 0.05 1.60
CA ILE A 819 32.77 0.90 0.51
C ILE A 819 33.93 1.64 -0.15
N TYR A 820 34.82 2.21 0.66
CA TYR A 820 35.98 2.94 0.18
C TYR A 820 36.92 2.04 -0.64
N LYS A 821 37.31 0.86 -0.11
CA LYS A 821 38.25 -0.05 -0.77
C LYS A 821 37.69 -0.68 -2.05
N ASN A 822 36.39 -0.96 -2.08
CA ASN A 822 35.73 -1.61 -3.21
C ASN A 822 35.04 -0.62 -4.16
N GLN A 823 35.22 0.69 -3.98
CA GLN A 823 34.74 1.73 -4.88
C GLN A 823 33.19 1.79 -5.03
N TYR A 824 32.43 1.41 -4.01
CA TYR A 824 30.95 1.44 -3.99
C TYR A 824 30.35 2.84 -3.78
N TYR A 825 30.96 3.87 -4.36
CA TYR A 825 30.52 5.26 -4.22
C TYR A 825 30.69 6.01 -5.53
N GLN A 826 29.79 6.97 -5.76
CA GLN A 826 29.90 7.82 -6.93
C GLN A 826 30.95 8.91 -6.74
N ILE A 827 31.63 9.24 -7.83
CA ILE A 827 32.59 10.35 -7.88
C ILE A 827 31.81 11.66 -7.93
N ASN A 828 31.57 12.23 -6.75
CA ASN A 828 30.97 13.54 -6.55
C ASN A 828 31.70 14.30 -5.43
N ILE A 829 31.37 15.58 -5.26
CA ILE A 829 32.06 16.47 -4.31
C ILE A 829 31.93 15.94 -2.88
N ASP A 830 30.71 15.62 -2.44
CA ASP A 830 30.43 15.24 -1.04
C ASP A 830 31.11 13.94 -0.63
N MET A 831 31.07 12.92 -1.49
CA MET A 831 31.73 11.64 -1.25
C MET A 831 33.24 11.78 -1.19
N ILE A 832 33.85 12.53 -2.12
CA ILE A 832 35.30 12.76 -2.11
C ILE A 832 35.74 13.50 -0.84
N VAL A 833 35.03 14.56 -0.46
CA VAL A 833 35.32 15.32 0.77
C VAL A 833 35.21 14.41 1.98
N SER A 834 34.13 13.63 2.08
CA SER A 834 33.90 12.73 3.22
C SER A 834 34.96 11.63 3.33
N ILE A 835 35.35 11.03 2.19
CA ILE A 835 36.40 10.01 2.14
C ILE A 835 37.75 10.60 2.54
N ILE A 836 38.12 11.78 2.03
CA ILE A 836 39.41 12.40 2.38
C ILE A 836 39.43 12.79 3.86
N ASN A 837 38.34 13.36 4.39
CA ASN A 837 38.24 13.69 5.82
C ASN A 837 38.38 12.46 6.72
N LYS A 838 37.83 11.31 6.31
CA LYS A 838 37.85 10.08 7.11
C LYS A 838 39.17 9.32 7.01
N PHE A 839 39.72 9.18 5.81
CA PHE A 839 40.84 8.28 5.51
C PHE A 839 42.17 8.98 5.19
N GLY A 840 42.20 10.32 5.13
CA GLY A 840 43.40 11.06 4.76
C GLY A 840 43.51 12.44 5.40
N GLU A 841 44.21 13.34 4.71
CA GLU A 841 44.46 14.71 5.13
C GLU A 841 43.68 15.67 4.23
N PHE A 842 42.64 16.28 4.77
CA PHE A 842 41.81 17.23 4.04
C PHE A 842 42.30 18.67 4.24
N ASN A 843 42.48 19.39 3.14
CA ASN A 843 42.73 20.84 3.14
C ASN A 843 41.69 21.52 2.23
N GLN A 844 40.75 22.24 2.85
CA GLN A 844 39.68 22.93 2.14
C GLN A 844 40.19 23.93 1.08
N VAL A 845 41.24 24.70 1.40
CA VAL A 845 41.76 25.75 0.52
C VAL A 845 42.37 25.15 -0.74
N ASP A 846 43.16 24.09 -0.58
CA ASP A 846 43.73 23.35 -1.72
C ASP A 846 42.62 22.64 -2.50
N PHE A 847 41.65 22.03 -1.83
CA PHE A 847 40.54 21.33 -2.49
C PHE A 847 39.70 22.26 -3.37
N ASP A 848 39.46 23.49 -2.91
CA ASP A 848 38.65 24.47 -3.63
C ASP A 848 39.39 25.15 -4.78
N ASN A 849 40.71 25.36 -4.67
CA ASN A 849 41.49 26.14 -5.63
C ASN A 849 42.37 25.29 -6.58
N SER A 850 42.77 24.09 -6.15
CA SER A 850 43.68 23.17 -6.83
C SER A 850 43.23 21.72 -6.57
N ASN A 851 42.03 21.37 -7.04
CA ASN A 851 41.32 20.17 -6.60
C ASN A 851 42.07 18.86 -6.91
N PHE A 852 42.64 18.73 -8.09
CA PHE A 852 43.35 17.49 -8.47
C PHE A 852 44.65 17.36 -7.68
N PHE A 853 45.37 18.47 -7.44
CA PHE A 853 46.49 18.49 -6.50
C PHE A 853 46.07 18.08 -5.09
N ALA A 854 44.96 18.62 -4.56
CA ALA A 854 44.48 18.31 -3.23
C ALA A 854 44.19 16.82 -3.06
N ILE A 855 43.56 16.19 -4.07
CA ILE A 855 43.28 14.75 -4.03
C ILE A 855 44.58 13.93 -4.10
N LYS A 856 45.51 14.27 -5.00
CA LYS A 856 46.81 13.58 -5.08
C LYS A 856 47.66 13.74 -3.81
N ASN A 857 47.51 14.84 -3.09
CA ASN A 857 48.25 15.12 -1.87
C ASN A 857 47.52 14.69 -0.58
N SER A 858 46.29 14.17 -0.69
CA SER A 858 45.44 13.80 0.45
C SER A 858 45.90 12.56 1.23
N LYS A 859 46.92 11.84 0.73
CA LYS A 859 47.39 10.54 1.23
C LYS A 859 46.35 9.40 1.14
N VAL A 860 45.29 9.58 0.36
CA VAL A 860 44.25 8.57 0.11
C VAL A 860 44.52 7.86 -1.23
N GLU A 861 45.38 6.85 -1.22
CA GLU A 861 45.88 6.20 -2.45
C GLU A 861 44.78 5.52 -3.28
N GLU A 862 43.85 4.80 -2.65
CA GLU A 862 42.79 4.07 -3.37
C GLU A 862 41.80 5.03 -4.05
N LEU A 863 41.50 6.18 -3.41
CA LEU A 863 40.69 7.24 -4.02
C LEU A 863 41.40 7.84 -5.23
N ALA A 864 42.69 8.14 -5.10
CA ALA A 864 43.48 8.70 -6.20
C ALA A 864 43.51 7.75 -7.40
N LYS A 865 43.65 6.44 -7.15
CA LYS A 865 43.60 5.39 -8.18
C LYS A 865 42.20 5.28 -8.81
N TYR A 866 41.14 5.27 -8.00
CA TYR A 866 39.76 5.19 -8.49
C TYR A 866 39.41 6.38 -9.41
N ILE A 867 39.89 7.58 -9.05
CA ILE A 867 39.75 8.78 -9.87
C ILE A 867 40.55 8.68 -11.17
N ASP A 868 41.78 8.15 -11.14
CA ASP A 868 42.58 7.97 -12.36
C ASP A 868 41.91 6.98 -13.34
N GLU A 869 41.30 5.91 -12.82
CA GLU A 869 40.54 4.92 -13.59
C GLU A 869 39.27 5.53 -14.21
N ASN A 870 38.65 6.52 -13.54
CA ASN A 870 37.37 7.15 -13.93
C ASN A 870 37.50 8.67 -14.16
N ILE A 871 38.62 9.08 -14.77
CA ILE A 871 39.05 10.48 -14.76
C ILE A 871 38.07 11.45 -15.45
N ASN A 872 37.37 11.05 -16.52
CA ASN A 872 36.37 11.93 -17.16
C ASN A 872 35.18 12.21 -16.24
N THR A 873 34.68 11.18 -15.56
CA THR A 873 33.59 11.31 -14.58
C THR A 873 33.98 12.25 -13.46
N TYR A 874 35.21 12.13 -12.95
CA TYR A 874 35.76 13.07 -11.98
C TYR A 874 35.81 14.51 -12.50
N ILE A 875 36.30 14.71 -13.73
CA ILE A 875 36.39 16.05 -14.31
C ILE A 875 35.00 16.69 -14.42
N GLU A 876 34.03 15.97 -14.95
CA GLU A 876 32.67 16.47 -15.18
C GLU A 876 31.87 16.66 -13.89
N ASN A 877 31.98 15.72 -12.93
CA ASN A 877 31.16 15.76 -11.72
C ASN A 877 31.77 16.53 -10.55
N VAL A 878 33.08 16.79 -10.59
CA VAL A 878 33.80 17.41 -9.46
C VAL A 878 34.66 18.57 -9.93
N TYR A 879 35.71 18.30 -10.72
CA TYR A 879 36.72 19.31 -11.06
C TYR A 879 36.12 20.56 -11.72
N LEU A 880 35.20 20.37 -12.68
CA LEU A 880 34.53 21.45 -13.40
C LEU A 880 33.40 22.10 -12.58
N LYS A 881 32.73 21.37 -11.67
CA LYS A 881 31.64 21.91 -10.83
C LYS A 881 32.12 22.82 -9.71
N ILE A 882 33.33 22.61 -9.18
CA ILE A 882 33.91 23.48 -8.14
C ILE A 882 34.34 24.80 -8.78
N THR A 883 33.51 25.85 -8.72
CA THR A 883 33.72 27.12 -9.45
C THR A 883 35.03 27.83 -9.10
N SER A 884 35.53 27.69 -7.88
CA SER A 884 36.80 28.25 -7.41
C SER A 884 38.05 27.53 -7.90
N ASN A 885 37.92 26.35 -8.50
CA ASN A 885 39.05 25.50 -8.91
C ASN A 885 39.72 26.02 -10.19
N VAL A 886 40.46 27.12 -10.05
CA VAL A 886 41.09 27.83 -11.18
C VAL A 886 42.61 27.87 -11.09
N ASN A 887 43.20 27.52 -9.94
CA ASN A 887 44.63 27.67 -9.66
C ASN A 887 45.31 26.31 -9.47
N GLU A 888 44.99 25.34 -10.33
CA GLU A 888 45.59 24.00 -10.28
C GLU A 888 47.13 24.09 -10.38
N LYS A 889 47.87 23.31 -9.60
CA LYS A 889 49.35 23.40 -9.62
C LYS A 889 49.87 22.97 -11.00
N GLU A 890 50.85 23.69 -11.54
CA GLU A 890 51.33 23.48 -12.92
C GLU A 890 51.66 22.00 -13.21
N LYS A 891 52.37 21.32 -12.30
CA LYS A 891 52.70 19.89 -12.45
C LYS A 891 51.45 19.02 -12.62
N ASN A 892 50.42 19.26 -11.80
CA ASN A 892 49.16 18.52 -11.79
C ASN A 892 48.27 18.87 -12.99
N LEU A 893 48.29 20.14 -13.42
CA LEU A 893 47.62 20.57 -14.65
C LEU A 893 48.24 19.88 -15.88
N VAL A 894 49.58 19.85 -15.97
CA VAL A 894 50.29 19.15 -17.05
C VAL A 894 49.96 17.64 -17.02
N GLU A 895 49.90 17.03 -15.83
CA GLU A 895 49.49 15.64 -15.66
C GLU A 895 48.07 15.37 -16.21
N LEU A 896 47.10 16.24 -15.91
CA LEU A 896 45.74 16.16 -16.45
C LEU A 896 45.73 16.29 -17.99
N LEU A 897 46.39 17.30 -18.53
CA LEU A 897 46.39 17.55 -19.98
C LEU A 897 47.08 16.41 -20.76
N ASN A 898 48.08 15.76 -20.15
CA ASN A 898 48.78 14.60 -20.72
C ASN A 898 48.06 13.27 -20.50
N ASN A 899 47.05 13.21 -19.63
CA ASN A 899 46.33 11.98 -19.36
C ASN A 899 45.59 11.51 -20.63
N LYS A 900 45.96 10.34 -21.15
CA LYS A 900 45.38 9.76 -22.38
C LYS A 900 43.92 9.34 -22.21
N ASN A 901 43.48 9.10 -20.98
CA ASN A 901 42.12 8.66 -20.69
C ASN A 901 41.13 9.83 -20.64
N ILE A 902 41.58 11.08 -20.50
CA ILE A 902 40.69 12.25 -20.55
C ILE A 902 40.35 12.58 -22.00
N ASN A 903 39.06 12.73 -22.30
CA ASN A 903 38.61 13.10 -23.65
C ASN A 903 39.00 14.57 -23.99
N ASN A 904 39.17 14.87 -25.28
CA ASN A 904 39.63 16.20 -25.70
C ASN A 904 38.69 17.33 -25.26
N LYS A 905 37.37 17.11 -25.29
CA LYS A 905 36.37 18.09 -24.83
C LYS A 905 36.59 18.49 -23.36
N ASN A 906 36.86 17.53 -22.48
CA ASN A 906 37.12 17.78 -21.07
C ASN A 906 38.46 18.49 -20.87
N LYS A 907 39.49 18.18 -21.67
CA LYS A 907 40.76 18.93 -21.65
C LYS A 907 40.57 20.39 -22.05
N GLU A 908 39.78 20.66 -23.08
CA GLU A 908 39.41 22.04 -23.45
C GLU A 908 38.62 22.75 -22.34
N CYS A 909 37.69 22.06 -21.69
CA CYS A 909 36.95 22.60 -20.54
C CYS A 909 37.88 22.91 -19.35
N ILE A 910 38.90 22.09 -19.10
CA ILE A 910 39.93 22.37 -18.09
C ILE A 910 40.71 23.64 -18.48
N ILE A 911 41.19 23.71 -19.74
CA ILE A 911 41.96 24.85 -20.26
C ILE A 911 41.18 26.16 -20.15
N THR A 912 39.90 26.18 -20.53
CA THR A 912 39.06 27.38 -20.46
C THR A 912 38.77 27.83 -19.01
N LYS A 913 38.92 26.93 -18.04
CA LYS A 913 38.62 27.20 -16.62
C LYS A 913 39.84 27.69 -15.83
N VAL A 914 41.01 27.10 -16.05
CA VAL A 914 42.20 27.37 -15.22
C VAL A 914 42.85 28.71 -15.57
N LYS A 915 43.63 29.25 -14.63
CA LYS A 915 44.46 30.46 -14.79
C LYS A 915 45.95 30.18 -14.67
N THR A 916 46.33 28.97 -14.27
CA THR A 916 47.72 28.58 -14.07
C THR A 916 48.46 28.60 -15.40
N LYS A 917 49.60 29.31 -15.42
CA LYS A 917 50.48 29.39 -16.58
C LYS A 917 51.35 28.13 -16.70
N ILE A 918 51.53 27.66 -17.93
CA ILE A 918 52.43 26.55 -18.30
C ILE A 918 53.77 27.15 -18.74
N SER A 919 54.86 26.68 -18.14
CA SER A 919 56.21 27.18 -18.38
C SER A 919 56.78 26.69 -19.72
N LYS A 920 56.54 25.42 -20.06
CA LYS A 920 57.09 24.77 -21.26
C LYS A 920 56.01 24.04 -22.04
N LEU A 921 55.72 24.49 -23.26
CA LEU A 921 54.70 23.85 -24.11
C LEU A 921 55.07 22.41 -24.46
N SER A 922 56.37 22.12 -24.59
CA SER A 922 56.91 20.78 -24.87
C SER A 922 56.59 19.73 -23.80
N THR A 923 56.07 20.15 -22.64
CA THR A 923 55.59 19.22 -21.61
C THR A 923 54.19 18.70 -21.90
N ILE A 924 53.46 19.28 -22.87
CA ILE A 924 52.13 18.85 -23.29
C ILE A 924 52.25 17.94 -24.50
N ASN A 925 51.81 16.69 -24.36
CA ASN A 925 51.95 15.65 -25.38
C ASN A 925 50.90 15.74 -26.49
N ASN A 926 49.71 16.30 -26.21
CA ASN A 926 48.66 16.45 -27.22
C ASN A 926 48.80 17.80 -27.93
N ILE A 927 49.19 17.75 -29.21
CA ILE A 927 49.41 18.91 -30.09
C ILE A 927 48.11 19.69 -30.33
N GLU A 928 46.96 19.00 -30.41
CA GLU A 928 45.65 19.64 -30.67
C GLU A 928 45.28 20.68 -29.59
N LEU A 929 45.88 20.58 -28.40
CA LEU A 929 45.62 21.51 -27.29
C LEU A 929 46.44 22.80 -27.38
N TYR A 930 47.45 22.87 -28.24
CA TYR A 930 48.39 24.00 -28.29
C TYR A 930 47.67 25.31 -28.65
N SER A 931 46.82 25.27 -29.67
CA SER A 931 45.99 26.42 -30.05
C SER A 931 45.11 26.88 -28.88
N LYS A 932 44.44 25.95 -28.20
CA LYS A 932 43.56 26.26 -27.06
C LYS A 932 44.30 26.85 -25.87
N ILE A 933 45.51 26.36 -25.58
CA ILE A 933 46.38 26.89 -24.50
C ILE A 933 46.79 28.34 -24.82
N LEU A 934 47.12 28.62 -26.08
CA LEU A 934 47.48 29.96 -26.55
C LEU A 934 46.29 30.93 -26.54
N GLU A 935 45.14 30.51 -27.08
CA GLU A 935 43.88 31.28 -27.09
C GLU A 935 43.44 31.72 -25.69
N ASN A 936 43.59 30.83 -24.69
CA ASN A 936 43.23 31.12 -23.30
C ASN A 936 44.36 31.81 -22.52
N ASN A 937 45.43 32.23 -23.20
CA ASN A 937 46.60 32.87 -22.60
C ASN A 937 47.15 32.08 -21.41
N LEU A 938 47.30 30.77 -21.53
CA LEU A 938 47.83 29.91 -20.46
C LEU A 938 49.33 29.62 -20.58
N LEU A 939 49.99 30.08 -21.63
CA LEU A 939 51.42 29.83 -21.82
C LEU A 939 52.26 30.99 -21.29
N HIS A 940 53.44 30.67 -20.74
CA HIS A 940 54.46 31.69 -20.48
C HIS A 940 55.04 32.21 -21.80
N PRO A 941 55.07 33.55 -22.03
CA PRO A 941 55.52 34.13 -23.30
C PRO A 941 57.04 33.96 -23.47
N HIS A 942 57.44 32.88 -24.12
CA HIS A 942 58.83 32.56 -24.39
C HIS A 942 58.98 32.03 -25.82
N TRP A 943 59.97 32.52 -26.58
CA TRP A 943 60.15 32.16 -28.00
C TRP A 943 60.28 30.66 -28.24
N ALA A 944 60.93 29.92 -27.33
CA ALA A 944 61.02 28.47 -27.42
C ALA A 944 59.66 27.75 -27.37
N ASN A 945 58.66 28.33 -26.69
CA ASN A 945 57.32 27.76 -26.64
C ASN A 945 56.57 27.97 -27.96
N LEU A 946 56.66 29.18 -28.54
CA LEU A 946 56.04 29.48 -29.83
C LEU A 946 56.72 28.73 -30.99
N LEU A 947 58.05 28.60 -30.95
CA LEU A 947 58.76 27.74 -31.91
C LEU A 947 58.33 26.28 -31.81
N HIS A 948 58.11 25.78 -30.58
CA HIS A 948 57.67 24.41 -30.37
C HIS A 948 56.29 24.16 -30.97
N GLU A 949 55.36 25.12 -30.86
CA GLU A 949 54.06 25.06 -31.53
C GLU A 949 54.24 25.04 -33.05
N TYR A 950 54.99 25.99 -33.60
CA TYR A 950 55.26 26.09 -35.03
C TYR A 950 55.88 24.82 -35.62
N SER A 951 56.80 24.18 -34.89
CA SER A 951 57.53 23.01 -35.38
C SER A 951 56.73 21.70 -35.32
N ASN A 952 55.61 21.66 -34.60
CA ASN A 952 54.81 20.46 -34.39
C ASN A 952 53.39 20.60 -34.95
N GLN A 953 53.14 21.51 -35.88
CA GLN A 953 51.84 21.60 -36.54
C GLN A 953 51.56 20.33 -37.35
N ASP A 954 50.34 19.82 -37.26
CA ASP A 954 49.90 18.63 -38.02
C ASP A 954 49.57 19.05 -39.45
N ILE A 955 50.56 18.98 -40.32
CA ILE A 955 50.38 19.14 -41.75
C ILE A 955 50.19 17.74 -42.31
N GLY A 956 49.04 17.46 -42.94
CA GLY A 956 48.79 16.17 -43.59
C GLY A 956 49.89 15.80 -44.59
N GLU A 957 49.91 14.56 -45.08
CA GLU A 957 50.94 13.94 -45.94
C GLU A 957 51.17 14.61 -47.33
N GLU A 958 51.04 15.92 -47.46
CA GLU A 958 51.46 16.70 -48.62
C GLU A 958 52.89 17.22 -48.38
N GLU A 959 53.89 16.53 -48.95
CA GLU A 959 55.33 16.78 -48.76
C GLU A 959 55.83 18.20 -49.17
N ASP A 960 54.95 19.10 -49.64
CA ASP A 960 55.29 20.43 -50.17
C ASP A 960 54.60 21.62 -49.46
N THR A 961 53.90 21.42 -48.34
CA THR A 961 53.24 22.52 -47.61
C THR A 961 54.20 23.24 -46.63
N GLU A 962 54.43 24.54 -46.84
CA GLU A 962 55.21 25.37 -45.91
C GLU A 962 54.44 25.63 -44.60
N LEU A 963 55.12 25.47 -43.46
CA LEU A 963 54.57 25.82 -42.14
C LEU A 963 54.22 27.32 -42.04
N GLU A 964 53.00 27.63 -41.61
CA GLU A 964 52.50 28.98 -41.38
C GLU A 964 52.40 29.32 -39.87
N ILE A 965 52.24 30.61 -39.55
CA ILE A 965 51.98 31.03 -38.17
C ILE A 965 50.48 30.86 -37.90
N THR A 966 50.13 30.07 -36.89
CA THR A 966 48.72 29.85 -36.54
C THR A 966 48.07 31.12 -35.98
N GLN A 967 46.75 31.24 -36.21
CA GLN A 967 45.96 32.35 -35.65
C GLN A 967 46.08 32.43 -34.12
N SER A 968 46.12 31.29 -33.43
CA SER A 968 46.31 31.26 -31.96
C SER A 968 47.65 31.85 -31.52
N THR A 969 48.73 31.67 -32.30
CA THR A 969 50.03 32.29 -32.02
C THR A 969 49.99 33.79 -32.28
N ILE A 970 49.29 34.23 -33.33
CA ILE A 970 49.08 35.65 -33.64
C ILE A 970 48.31 36.34 -32.52
N ASP A 971 47.18 35.77 -32.12
CA ASP A 971 46.34 36.30 -31.04
C ASP A 971 47.10 36.34 -29.71
N PHE A 972 47.89 35.31 -29.41
CA PHE A 972 48.74 35.28 -28.21
C PHE A 972 49.79 36.39 -28.20
N ILE A 973 50.39 36.72 -29.36
CA ILE A 973 51.33 37.84 -29.52
C ILE A 973 50.60 39.19 -29.45
N ASN A 974 49.37 39.28 -29.95
CA ASN A 974 48.58 40.51 -29.93
C ASN A 974 48.11 40.90 -28.51
N VAL A 975 48.21 40.00 -27.53
CA VAL A 975 48.16 40.37 -26.11
C VAL A 975 49.42 41.16 -25.76
N ILE A 976 49.26 42.46 -25.47
CA ILE A 976 50.38 43.40 -25.24
C ILE A 976 51.34 42.90 -24.16
N GLU A 977 50.84 42.38 -23.03
CA GLU A 977 51.69 41.86 -21.95
C GLU A 977 52.58 40.70 -22.41
N ASN A 978 52.09 39.86 -23.32
CA ASN A 978 52.86 38.76 -23.88
C ASN A 978 53.94 39.27 -24.83
N ALA A 979 53.62 40.22 -25.70
CA ALA A 979 54.60 40.86 -26.58
C ALA A 979 55.70 41.59 -25.80
N GLU A 980 55.34 42.29 -24.71
CA GLU A 980 56.29 42.93 -23.82
C GLU A 980 57.26 41.92 -23.20
N GLU A 981 56.74 40.81 -22.66
CA GLU A 981 57.58 39.75 -22.08
C GLU A 981 58.48 39.09 -23.13
N LEU A 982 57.95 38.75 -24.30
CA LEU A 982 58.71 38.20 -25.43
C LEU A 982 59.85 39.13 -25.86
N SER A 983 59.60 40.45 -25.86
CA SER A 983 60.59 41.46 -26.26
C SER A 983 61.81 41.55 -25.34
N LYS A 984 61.72 41.02 -24.12
CA LYS A 984 62.83 41.01 -23.14
C LYS A 984 63.94 40.05 -23.51
N THR A 985 63.66 39.05 -24.34
CA THR A 985 64.62 38.01 -24.75
C THR A 985 64.88 38.07 -26.25
N LYS A 986 66.15 37.92 -26.65
CA LYS A 986 66.53 37.71 -28.04
C LYS A 986 66.24 36.26 -28.44
N ILE A 987 65.94 36.04 -29.71
CA ILE A 987 65.76 34.70 -30.25
C ILE A 987 67.11 33.97 -30.30
N SER A 988 67.11 32.66 -30.01
CA SER A 988 68.34 31.86 -30.02
C SER A 988 68.98 31.81 -31.41
N THR A 989 70.30 31.95 -31.43
CA THR A 989 71.15 31.82 -32.62
C THR A 989 72.09 30.61 -32.55
N ASP A 990 71.81 29.65 -31.66
CA ASP A 990 72.64 28.46 -31.46
C ASP A 990 72.74 27.65 -32.77
N GLU A 991 73.94 27.18 -33.13
CA GLU A 991 74.20 26.58 -34.44
C GLU A 991 73.28 25.40 -34.78
N THR A 992 72.82 24.67 -33.76
CA THR A 992 71.94 23.50 -33.92
C THR A 992 70.48 23.85 -34.19
N THR A 993 69.99 25.03 -33.77
CA THR A 993 68.57 25.43 -33.88
C THR A 993 68.37 26.69 -34.74
N LYS A 994 69.46 27.33 -35.15
CA LYS A 994 69.48 28.57 -35.93
C LYS A 994 68.65 28.50 -37.21
N SER A 995 68.68 27.39 -37.94
CA SER A 995 67.93 27.26 -39.21
C SER A 995 66.41 27.25 -38.99
N THR A 996 65.94 26.53 -37.98
CA THR A 996 64.51 26.43 -37.65
C THR A 996 63.97 27.74 -37.08
N TYR A 997 64.71 28.35 -36.15
CA TYR A 997 64.36 29.66 -35.61
C TYR A 997 64.34 30.76 -36.68
N LEU A 998 65.27 30.73 -37.63
CA LEU A 998 65.30 31.68 -38.74
C LEU A 998 64.05 31.56 -39.62
N LYS A 999 63.64 30.34 -39.98
CA LYS A 999 62.41 30.09 -40.77
C LYS A 999 61.15 30.56 -40.03
N PHE A 1000 61.01 30.16 -38.77
CA PHE A 1000 59.90 30.58 -37.90
C PHE A 1000 59.82 32.11 -37.79
N TRP A 1001 60.95 32.75 -37.50
CA TRP A 1001 60.99 34.19 -37.33
C TRP A 1001 60.70 34.94 -38.62
N LEU A 1002 61.23 34.49 -39.76
CA LEU A 1002 60.89 35.06 -41.06
C LEU A 1002 59.38 35.05 -41.32
N LYS A 1003 58.70 33.93 -41.00
CA LYS A 1003 57.24 33.84 -41.11
C LYS A 1003 56.53 34.82 -40.16
N ILE A 1004 56.94 34.93 -38.89
CA ILE A 1004 56.41 35.93 -37.95
C ILE A 1004 56.56 37.36 -38.49
N LEU A 1005 57.73 37.70 -39.06
CA LEU A 1005 57.95 39.03 -39.63
C LEU A 1005 57.06 39.29 -40.86
N GLN A 1006 56.66 38.25 -41.58
CA GLN A 1006 55.79 38.30 -42.77
C GLN A 1006 54.29 38.27 -42.47
N THR A 1007 53.91 38.04 -41.21
CA THR A 1007 52.51 37.99 -40.76
C THR A 1007 51.95 39.39 -40.54
N ASN A 1008 50.95 39.78 -41.34
CA ASN A 1008 50.39 41.13 -41.27
C ASN A 1008 49.27 41.28 -40.22
N GLU A 1009 48.75 40.18 -39.72
CA GLU A 1009 47.69 40.08 -38.72
C GLU A 1009 48.20 40.38 -37.29
N ILE A 1010 49.52 40.36 -37.07
CA ILE A 1010 50.11 40.83 -35.80
C ILE A 1010 49.92 42.35 -35.72
N GLU A 1011 49.26 42.85 -34.70
CA GLU A 1011 48.99 44.28 -34.54
C GLU A 1011 50.28 45.10 -34.43
N TYR A 1012 50.26 46.33 -34.95
CA TYR A 1012 51.45 47.19 -35.05
C TYR A 1012 52.20 47.37 -33.71
N LEU A 1013 51.47 47.56 -32.60
CA LEU A 1013 52.08 47.74 -31.28
C LEU A 1013 52.85 46.50 -30.83
N SER A 1014 52.23 45.32 -30.91
CA SER A 1014 52.87 44.04 -30.59
C SER A 1014 54.04 43.75 -31.54
N TYR A 1015 53.86 43.99 -32.84
CA TYR A 1015 54.89 43.81 -33.85
C TYR A 1015 56.13 44.66 -33.55
N ASN A 1016 55.93 45.94 -33.23
CA ASN A 1016 57.02 46.87 -32.88
C ASN A 1016 57.74 46.49 -31.58
N LEU A 1017 57.06 45.84 -30.62
CA LEU A 1017 57.68 45.29 -29.43
C LEU A 1017 58.53 44.06 -29.75
N ILE A 1018 57.97 43.07 -30.44
CA ILE A 1018 58.65 41.79 -30.68
C ILE A 1018 59.84 41.93 -31.64
N ILE A 1019 59.86 42.92 -32.54
CA ILE A 1019 61.04 43.14 -33.42
C ILE A 1019 62.32 43.35 -32.61
N LYS A 1020 62.23 43.88 -31.39
CA LYS A 1020 63.40 44.02 -30.50
C LYS A 1020 64.07 42.68 -30.20
N SER A 1021 63.38 41.56 -30.35
CA SER A 1021 63.91 40.21 -30.20
C SER A 1021 64.71 39.70 -31.41
N ASN A 1022 64.64 40.39 -32.56
CA ASN A 1022 65.34 39.99 -33.79
C ASN A 1022 66.88 40.03 -33.61
N PRO A 1023 67.60 38.95 -33.94
CA PRO A 1023 69.06 38.93 -34.00
C PRO A 1023 69.63 38.98 -35.44
N TRP A 1024 68.80 38.86 -36.49
CA TRP A 1024 69.28 38.69 -37.87
C TRP A 1024 69.21 39.95 -38.72
N LEU A 1025 70.05 39.99 -39.75
CA LEU A 1025 70.06 41.01 -40.79
C LEU A 1025 69.79 40.32 -42.14
N PHE A 1026 68.69 40.66 -42.80
CA PHE A 1026 68.21 39.95 -43.98
C PHE A 1026 68.74 40.55 -45.28
N ASN A 1027 69.39 39.73 -46.11
CA ASN A 1027 69.89 40.13 -47.43
C ASN A 1027 68.81 40.13 -48.53
N SER A 1028 67.75 39.36 -48.33
CA SER A 1028 66.63 39.21 -49.25
C SER A 1028 65.38 38.97 -48.40
N PHE A 1029 64.51 39.97 -48.35
CA PHE A 1029 63.29 39.93 -47.56
C PHE A 1029 62.10 40.26 -48.46
N LYS A 1030 61.03 39.46 -48.35
CA LYS A 1030 59.80 39.66 -49.13
C LYS A 1030 58.88 40.62 -48.40
N PHE A 1031 58.52 41.74 -49.03
CA PHE A 1031 57.70 42.80 -48.44
C PHE A 1031 56.22 42.74 -48.85
N GLU A 1032 55.85 41.86 -49.78
CA GLU A 1032 54.55 41.85 -50.48
C GLU A 1032 53.31 41.82 -49.56
N THR A 1033 53.42 41.21 -48.38
CA THR A 1033 52.28 40.96 -47.48
C THR A 1033 52.22 41.92 -46.28
N ILE A 1034 53.22 42.80 -46.08
CA ILE A 1034 53.40 43.55 -44.83
C ILE A 1034 53.04 45.03 -45.02
N SER A 1035 52.40 45.65 -44.02
CA SER A 1035 52.07 47.08 -44.06
C SER A 1035 53.29 48.01 -43.96
N ASP A 1036 53.19 49.20 -44.54
CA ASP A 1036 54.26 50.22 -44.52
C ASP A 1036 54.75 50.56 -43.11
N GLU A 1037 53.85 50.66 -42.12
CA GLU A 1037 54.20 50.96 -40.73
C GLU A 1037 55.14 49.90 -40.12
N LYS A 1038 54.93 48.63 -40.47
CA LYS A 1038 55.75 47.50 -40.02
C LYS A 1038 57.08 47.44 -40.76
N ILE A 1039 57.08 47.74 -42.06
CA ILE A 1039 58.31 47.88 -42.85
C ILE A 1039 59.19 48.98 -42.26
N ILE A 1040 58.61 50.13 -41.90
CA ILE A 1040 59.31 51.20 -41.20
C ILE A 1040 59.90 50.70 -39.87
N SER A 1041 59.17 49.90 -39.11
CA SER A 1041 59.69 49.31 -37.86
C SER A 1041 60.87 48.36 -38.09
N LEU A 1042 60.83 47.52 -39.13
CA LEU A 1042 61.94 46.64 -39.54
C LEU A 1042 63.19 47.45 -39.92
N ILE A 1043 63.02 48.53 -40.68
CA ILE A 1043 64.11 49.41 -41.08
C ILE A 1043 64.71 50.12 -39.85
N ASN A 1044 63.87 50.66 -38.98
CA ASN A 1044 64.32 51.38 -37.78
C ASN A 1044 65.05 50.48 -36.78
N ASN A 1045 64.66 49.20 -36.67
CA ASN A 1045 65.31 48.21 -35.80
C ASN A 1045 66.48 47.47 -36.48
N ASN A 1046 66.93 47.94 -37.65
CA ASN A 1046 68.10 47.41 -38.35
C ASN A 1046 67.97 45.92 -38.74
N CYS A 1047 66.79 45.49 -39.17
CA CYS A 1047 66.53 44.11 -39.59
C CYS A 1047 66.87 43.86 -41.07
N ILE A 1048 66.83 44.90 -41.92
CA ILE A 1048 66.99 44.81 -43.37
C ILE A 1048 68.41 45.22 -43.78
N ASN A 1049 69.10 44.37 -44.54
CA ASN A 1049 70.43 44.68 -45.06
C ASN A 1049 70.37 45.55 -46.32
N SER A 1050 71.50 46.19 -46.63
CA SER A 1050 71.69 47.06 -47.79
C SER A 1050 72.05 46.28 -49.05
N THR A 1051 71.08 45.58 -49.63
CA THR A 1051 71.24 44.79 -50.86
C THR A 1051 70.39 45.37 -51.99
N ILE A 1052 70.75 45.04 -53.24
CA ILE A 1052 69.95 45.36 -54.43
C ILE A 1052 68.56 44.74 -54.30
N GLU A 1053 68.50 43.47 -53.91
CA GLU A 1053 67.25 42.72 -53.80
C GLU A 1053 66.25 43.39 -52.85
N ASN A 1054 66.68 43.79 -51.64
CA ASN A 1054 65.81 44.49 -50.70
C ASN A 1054 65.37 45.88 -51.19
N PHE A 1055 66.26 46.59 -51.88
CA PHE A 1055 65.96 47.92 -52.43
C PHE A 1055 64.90 47.83 -53.53
N ASN A 1056 65.08 46.91 -54.47
CA ASN A 1056 64.13 46.68 -55.56
C ASN A 1056 62.81 46.11 -55.04
N SER A 1057 62.86 45.14 -54.11
CA SER A 1057 61.64 44.57 -53.54
C SER A 1057 60.82 45.61 -52.77
N LEU A 1058 61.45 46.53 -52.02
CA LEU A 1058 60.72 47.64 -51.41
C LEU A 1058 60.11 48.58 -52.45
N LYS A 1059 60.87 48.87 -53.51
CA LYS A 1059 60.41 49.74 -54.59
C LYS A 1059 59.18 49.18 -55.31
N GLU A 1060 59.11 47.86 -55.49
CA GLU A 1060 57.97 47.19 -56.12
C GLU A 1060 56.73 47.13 -55.21
N ASN A 1061 56.91 47.09 -53.88
CA ASN A 1061 55.83 46.78 -52.93
C ASN A 1061 55.36 47.96 -52.07
N SER A 1062 56.18 49.00 -51.87
CA SER A 1062 55.85 50.16 -51.02
C SER A 1062 56.41 51.45 -51.60
N ASP A 1063 55.51 52.40 -51.90
CA ASP A 1063 55.88 53.69 -52.48
C ASP A 1063 56.83 54.48 -51.56
N GLY A 1064 58.09 54.63 -52.01
CA GLY A 1064 59.09 55.49 -51.37
C GLY A 1064 59.85 54.90 -50.17
N LEU A 1065 59.51 53.69 -49.70
CA LEU A 1065 60.24 53.06 -48.58
C LEU A 1065 61.63 52.54 -48.97
N ASN A 1066 61.86 52.27 -50.26
CA ASN A 1066 63.20 52.02 -50.82
C ASN A 1066 64.13 53.21 -50.59
N ILE A 1067 63.63 54.44 -50.76
CA ILE A 1067 64.38 55.67 -50.49
C ILE A 1067 64.56 55.89 -48.99
N TYR A 1068 63.55 55.59 -48.16
CA TYR A 1068 63.68 55.64 -46.70
C TYR A 1068 64.76 54.66 -46.18
N LEU A 1069 64.83 53.45 -46.73
CA LEU A 1069 65.91 52.50 -46.42
C LEU A 1069 67.27 53.02 -46.87
N LEU A 1070 67.36 53.61 -48.06
CA LEU A 1070 68.58 54.25 -48.57
C LEU A 1070 69.06 55.37 -47.63
N GLU A 1071 68.16 56.24 -47.15
CA GLU A 1071 68.51 57.31 -46.20
C GLU A 1071 69.08 56.74 -44.89
N LYS A 1072 68.47 55.68 -44.36
CA LYS A 1072 68.94 55.01 -43.13
C LYS A 1072 70.26 54.27 -43.31
N LYS A 1073 70.54 53.78 -44.52
CA LYS A 1073 71.70 52.96 -44.86
C LYS A 1073 72.58 53.58 -45.95
N LYS A 1074 72.69 54.90 -45.94
CA LYS A 1074 73.29 55.69 -47.03
C LYS A 1074 74.69 55.23 -47.44
N THR A 1075 75.58 54.96 -46.48
CA THR A 1075 76.97 54.57 -46.77
C THR A 1075 77.05 53.27 -47.55
N SER A 1076 76.18 52.31 -47.23
CA SER A 1076 76.20 51.00 -47.88
C SER A 1076 75.58 51.06 -49.27
N TYR A 1077 74.46 51.78 -49.44
CA TYR A 1077 73.81 51.91 -50.74
C TYR A 1077 74.58 52.78 -51.74
N LEU A 1078 75.30 53.81 -51.27
CA LEU A 1078 76.18 54.60 -52.14
C LEU A 1078 77.33 53.77 -52.74
N ASN A 1079 77.79 52.72 -52.06
CA ASN A 1079 78.84 51.83 -52.59
C ASN A 1079 78.35 50.91 -53.72
N ILE A 1080 77.05 50.60 -53.75
CA ILE A 1080 76.42 49.75 -54.78
C ILE A 1080 75.50 50.55 -55.70
N LEU A 1081 75.64 51.87 -55.70
CA LEU A 1081 74.74 52.79 -56.38
C LEU A 1081 74.59 52.47 -57.87
N ASN A 1082 75.70 52.11 -58.53
CA ASN A 1082 75.76 51.74 -59.94
C ASN A 1082 74.94 50.49 -60.32
N GLN A 1083 74.46 49.74 -59.34
CA GLN A 1083 73.64 48.55 -59.52
C GLN A 1083 72.15 48.82 -59.22
N LEU A 1084 71.80 50.03 -58.80
CA LEU A 1084 70.43 50.43 -58.45
C LEU A 1084 69.81 51.24 -59.58
N GLU A 1085 68.54 50.96 -59.86
CA GLU A 1085 67.74 51.70 -60.83
C GLU A 1085 66.74 52.62 -60.11
N PHE A 1086 66.80 53.90 -60.45
CA PHE A 1086 65.90 54.93 -59.91
C PHE A 1086 64.91 55.35 -60.99
N ASP A 1087 63.65 55.50 -60.62
CA ASP A 1087 62.64 56.08 -61.51
C ASP A 1087 62.40 57.56 -61.18
N SER A 1088 61.44 58.17 -61.87
CA SER A 1088 61.15 59.59 -61.68
C SER A 1088 60.63 59.90 -60.28
N ASN A 1089 59.87 58.99 -59.65
CA ASN A 1089 59.28 59.22 -58.32
C ASN A 1089 60.33 59.07 -57.23
N ASP A 1090 61.22 58.08 -57.35
CA ASP A 1090 62.38 57.92 -56.48
C ASP A 1090 63.22 59.19 -56.44
N LEU A 1091 63.50 59.79 -57.61
CA LEU A 1091 64.28 61.02 -57.70
C LEU A 1091 63.58 62.21 -57.04
N ILE A 1092 62.25 62.30 -57.08
CA ILE A 1092 61.51 63.32 -56.34
C ILE A 1092 61.84 63.21 -54.85
N LEU A 1093 61.75 62.00 -54.28
CA LEU A 1093 62.03 61.75 -52.87
C LEU A 1093 63.50 62.01 -52.52
N VAL A 1094 64.45 61.56 -53.35
CA VAL A 1094 65.89 61.84 -53.19
C VAL A 1094 66.18 63.34 -53.19
N LEU A 1095 65.60 64.09 -54.13
CA LEU A 1095 65.82 65.53 -54.25
C LEU A 1095 65.19 66.31 -53.09
N GLN A 1096 64.04 65.84 -52.57
CA GLN A 1096 63.36 66.40 -51.41
C GLN A 1096 64.00 66.01 -50.07
N SER A 1097 64.80 64.93 -50.03
CA SER A 1097 65.43 64.43 -48.81
C SER A 1097 66.23 65.51 -48.09
N SER A 1098 66.04 65.63 -46.77
CA SER A 1098 66.87 66.45 -45.89
C SER A 1098 68.05 65.67 -45.28
N LEU A 1099 68.05 64.34 -45.40
CA LEU A 1099 69.08 63.46 -44.86
C LEU A 1099 70.25 63.24 -45.83
N LEU A 1100 70.01 63.45 -47.13
CA LEU A 1100 71.03 63.42 -48.18
C LEU A 1100 71.59 64.82 -48.44
N THR A 1101 72.91 64.92 -48.46
CA THR A 1101 73.63 66.12 -48.88
C THR A 1101 73.46 66.36 -50.38
N ASN A 1102 73.61 67.60 -50.83
CA ASN A 1102 73.53 67.94 -52.26
C ASN A 1102 74.54 67.15 -53.12
N SER A 1103 75.74 66.87 -52.60
CA SER A 1103 76.73 66.02 -53.28
C SER A 1103 76.29 64.57 -53.42
N GLU A 1104 75.65 64.00 -52.38
CA GLU A 1104 75.09 62.65 -52.44
C GLU A 1104 73.92 62.60 -53.45
N LYS A 1105 73.04 63.61 -53.47
CA LYS A 1105 71.94 63.73 -54.45
C LYS A 1105 72.46 63.76 -55.89
N LEU A 1106 73.50 64.54 -56.16
CA LEU A 1106 74.13 64.57 -57.49
C LEU A 1106 74.77 63.23 -57.86
N THR A 1107 75.37 62.55 -56.88
CA THR A 1107 75.97 61.23 -57.11
C THR A 1107 74.89 60.24 -57.53
N ILE A 1108 73.72 60.23 -56.87
CA ILE A 1108 72.56 59.43 -57.26
C ILE A 1108 72.06 59.81 -58.66
N LEU A 1109 71.89 61.11 -58.94
CA LEU A 1109 71.47 61.61 -60.25
C LEU A 1109 72.40 61.16 -61.39
N SER A 1110 73.72 61.13 -61.15
CA SER A 1110 74.69 60.71 -62.17
C SER A 1110 74.53 59.25 -62.60
N ASN A 1111 73.79 58.45 -61.82
CA ASN A 1111 73.48 57.06 -62.11
C ASN A 1111 72.08 56.86 -62.73
N CYS A 1112 71.32 57.93 -62.95
CA CYS A 1112 70.00 57.89 -63.60
C CYS A 1112 70.14 58.22 -65.09
N SER A 1113 69.22 57.71 -65.92
CA SER A 1113 69.15 58.15 -67.32
C SER A 1113 68.62 59.58 -67.42
N ASP A 1114 69.08 60.30 -68.44
CA ASP A 1114 68.62 61.68 -68.70
C ASP A 1114 67.07 61.75 -68.83
N ASP A 1115 66.43 60.73 -69.39
CA ASP A 1115 64.96 60.66 -69.53
C ASP A 1115 64.23 60.64 -68.17
N VAL A 1116 64.79 59.97 -67.16
CA VAL A 1116 64.22 59.91 -65.80
C VAL A 1116 64.41 61.24 -65.06
N ILE A 1117 65.54 61.91 -65.30
CA ILE A 1117 65.86 63.20 -64.67
C ILE A 1117 65.05 64.35 -65.30
N THR A 1118 64.79 64.30 -66.60
CA THR A 1118 64.19 65.40 -67.38
C THR A 1118 62.68 65.56 -67.23
N THR A 1119 62.05 64.83 -66.29
CA THR A 1119 60.64 65.05 -65.96
C THR A 1119 60.43 66.42 -65.32
N ASN A 1120 59.27 67.05 -65.57
CA ASN A 1120 58.98 68.41 -65.10
C ASN A 1120 59.16 68.57 -63.58
N SER A 1121 58.75 67.58 -62.79
CA SER A 1121 58.87 67.60 -61.33
C SER A 1121 60.32 67.53 -60.86
N ASN A 1122 61.11 66.63 -61.45
CA ASN A 1122 62.53 66.47 -61.11
C ASN A 1122 63.35 67.70 -61.52
N LEU A 1123 63.15 68.21 -62.74
CA LEU A 1123 63.83 69.41 -63.22
C LEU A 1123 63.50 70.64 -62.38
N LYS A 1124 62.26 70.78 -61.91
CA LYS A 1124 61.87 71.87 -61.01
C LYS A 1124 62.61 71.79 -59.67
N LEU A 1125 62.60 70.63 -59.01
CA LEU A 1125 63.32 70.43 -57.75
C LEU A 1125 64.83 70.61 -57.94
N LEU A 1126 65.40 70.02 -58.99
CA LEU A 1126 66.82 70.14 -59.32
C LEU A 1126 67.22 71.59 -59.62
N SER A 1127 66.39 72.35 -60.34
CA SER A 1127 66.67 73.76 -60.65
C SER A 1127 66.79 74.62 -59.39
N SER A 1128 65.93 74.36 -58.38
CA SER A 1128 65.98 75.08 -57.10
C SER A 1128 67.27 74.78 -56.33
N ILE A 1129 67.76 73.54 -56.40
CA ILE A 1129 69.02 73.11 -55.79
C ILE A 1129 70.22 73.77 -56.51
N LEU A 1130 70.25 73.76 -57.85
CA LEU A 1130 71.34 74.35 -58.65
C LEU A 1130 71.40 75.90 -58.57
N VAL A 1131 70.27 76.55 -58.30
CA VAL A 1131 70.27 78.00 -58.07
C VAL A 1131 70.93 78.34 -56.73
N THR A 1132 70.73 77.49 -55.72
CA THR A 1132 71.19 77.73 -54.34
C THR A 1132 72.60 77.25 -54.06
N ASP A 1133 73.06 76.20 -54.73
CA ASP A 1133 74.39 75.61 -54.52
C ASP A 1133 75.28 75.80 -55.77
N ASP A 1134 76.19 76.77 -55.70
CA ASP A 1134 77.08 77.16 -56.81
C ASP A 1134 78.12 76.11 -57.18
N ASN A 1135 78.37 75.11 -56.32
CA ASN A 1135 79.39 74.10 -56.53
C ASN A 1135 78.86 72.86 -57.28
N LEU A 1136 77.56 72.81 -57.56
CA LEU A 1136 76.90 71.69 -58.23
C LEU A 1136 76.89 71.89 -59.74
N ILE A 1137 77.38 70.88 -60.47
CA ILE A 1137 77.43 70.88 -61.93
C ILE A 1137 76.62 69.69 -62.44
N VAL A 1138 75.70 69.94 -63.37
CA VAL A 1138 74.96 68.90 -64.11
C VAL A 1138 75.41 68.91 -65.57
N ASN A 1139 75.13 67.83 -66.31
CA ASN A 1139 75.46 67.77 -67.73
C ASN A 1139 74.69 68.84 -68.54
N ASP A 1140 75.21 69.16 -69.73
CA ASP A 1140 74.62 70.20 -70.57
C ASP A 1140 73.20 69.81 -71.08
N THR A 1141 72.88 68.52 -71.18
CA THR A 1141 71.56 68.01 -71.60
C THR A 1141 70.48 68.29 -70.55
N ILE A 1142 70.74 67.97 -69.27
CA ILE A 1142 69.83 68.31 -68.16
C ILE A 1142 69.74 69.81 -68.00
N LEU A 1143 70.86 70.53 -68.06
CA LEU A 1143 70.87 71.99 -67.91
C LEU A 1143 70.08 72.68 -69.03
N SER A 1144 70.26 72.28 -70.28
CA SER A 1144 69.48 72.79 -71.40
C SER A 1144 67.99 72.44 -71.29
N SER A 1145 67.66 71.25 -70.78
CA SER A 1145 66.29 70.85 -70.47
C SER A 1145 65.66 71.75 -69.41
N ILE A 1146 66.38 72.11 -68.33
CA ILE A 1146 65.93 73.10 -67.33
C ILE A 1146 65.69 74.47 -67.99
N LEU A 1147 66.66 74.95 -68.77
CA LEU A 1147 66.64 76.29 -69.37
C LEU A 1147 65.51 76.48 -70.38
N ASN A 1148 65.09 75.43 -71.07
CA ASN A 1148 63.99 75.47 -72.04
C ASN A 1148 62.64 75.04 -71.44
N ASN A 1149 62.57 74.62 -70.18
CA ASN A 1149 61.32 74.14 -69.58
C ASN A 1149 60.44 75.28 -69.06
N ASN A 1150 59.25 75.43 -69.62
CA ASN A 1150 58.30 76.48 -69.26
C ASN A 1150 57.58 76.26 -67.92
N HIS A 1151 57.73 75.08 -67.29
CA HIS A 1151 57.22 74.79 -65.95
C HIS A 1151 58.15 75.25 -64.82
N ILE A 1152 59.38 75.66 -65.14
CA ILE A 1152 60.36 76.20 -64.20
C ILE A 1152 60.28 77.72 -64.24
N SER A 1153 60.46 78.38 -63.09
CA SER A 1153 60.30 79.82 -63.03
C SER A 1153 61.31 80.54 -63.92
N VAL A 1154 60.84 81.60 -64.58
CA VAL A 1154 61.68 82.47 -65.42
C VAL A 1154 62.91 82.96 -64.66
N ILE A 1155 62.77 83.25 -63.36
CA ILE A 1155 63.87 83.71 -62.51
C ILE A 1155 64.94 82.63 -62.32
N GLU A 1156 64.56 81.39 -62.00
CA GLU A 1156 65.52 80.29 -61.81
C GLU A 1156 66.24 79.97 -63.13
N ARG A 1157 65.49 79.92 -64.23
CA ARG A 1157 66.07 79.73 -65.57
C ARG A 1157 67.04 80.84 -65.94
N LEU A 1158 66.72 82.10 -65.62
CA LEU A 1158 67.61 83.25 -65.87
C LEU A 1158 68.89 83.16 -65.06
N LYS A 1159 68.79 82.83 -63.77
CA LYS A 1159 69.96 82.66 -62.90
C LYS A 1159 70.87 81.53 -63.39
N LEU A 1160 70.30 80.38 -63.75
CA LEU A 1160 71.06 79.25 -64.27
C LEU A 1160 71.70 79.53 -65.63
N PHE A 1161 71.00 80.25 -66.52
CA PHE A 1161 71.57 80.69 -67.79
C PHE A 1161 72.73 81.66 -67.57
N ASN A 1162 72.55 82.66 -66.71
CA ASN A 1162 73.59 83.64 -66.40
C ASN A 1162 74.86 82.99 -65.82
N LYS A 1163 74.72 81.90 -65.04
CA LYS A 1163 75.86 81.13 -64.53
C LYS A 1163 76.59 80.36 -65.66
N ASN A 1164 75.85 79.79 -66.62
CA ASN A 1164 76.38 78.82 -67.58
C ASN A 1164 76.43 79.28 -69.04
N TYR A 1165 76.17 80.57 -69.31
CA TYR A 1165 76.01 81.14 -70.65
C TYR A 1165 77.15 80.88 -71.64
N LYS A 1166 78.36 80.59 -71.13
CA LYS A 1166 79.54 80.36 -71.97
C LYS A 1166 79.36 79.14 -72.88
N ASN A 1167 78.65 78.12 -72.41
CA ASN A 1167 78.46 76.83 -73.10
C ASN A 1167 77.44 76.90 -74.25
N TYR A 1168 76.68 77.99 -74.36
CA TYR A 1168 75.61 78.12 -75.35
C TYR A 1168 76.02 79.02 -76.54
N ASP A 1169 75.68 78.58 -77.74
CA ASP A 1169 75.85 79.33 -78.99
C ASP A 1169 74.69 80.30 -79.22
N LEU A 1170 74.77 81.11 -80.28
CA LEU A 1170 73.75 82.13 -80.55
C LEU A 1170 72.39 81.49 -80.90
N ILE A 1171 72.38 80.30 -81.49
CA ILE A 1171 71.15 79.58 -81.86
C ILE A 1171 70.40 79.14 -80.61
N PHE A 1172 71.10 78.53 -79.65
CA PHE A 1172 70.51 78.15 -78.37
C PHE A 1172 70.00 79.38 -77.60
N ILE A 1173 70.79 80.46 -77.57
CA ILE A 1173 70.41 81.71 -76.90
C ILE A 1173 69.12 82.28 -77.50
N GLU A 1174 68.98 82.27 -78.82
CA GLU A 1174 67.76 82.71 -79.51
C GLU A 1174 66.54 81.90 -79.06
N ASN A 1175 66.62 80.56 -79.13
CA ASN A 1175 65.55 79.65 -78.69
C ASN A 1175 65.23 79.80 -77.20
N TYR A 1176 66.25 79.95 -76.35
CA TYR A 1176 66.09 80.17 -74.91
C TYR A 1176 65.32 81.47 -74.62
N LEU A 1177 65.68 82.57 -75.30
CA LEU A 1177 65.00 83.86 -75.15
C LEU A 1177 63.55 83.80 -75.63
N GLU A 1178 63.27 83.07 -76.71
CA GLU A 1178 61.90 82.79 -77.16
C GLU A 1178 61.11 81.98 -76.12
N ASN A 1179 61.71 80.91 -75.58
CA ASN A 1179 61.11 80.08 -74.54
C ASN A 1179 60.93 80.79 -73.20
N LEU A 1180 61.69 81.84 -72.88
CA LEU A 1180 61.43 82.67 -71.69
C LEU A 1180 60.12 83.46 -71.82
N GLY A 1181 59.65 83.70 -73.05
CA GLY A 1181 58.40 84.37 -73.35
C GLY A 1181 58.39 85.86 -73.01
N ASN A 1182 57.24 86.50 -73.27
CA ASN A 1182 56.95 87.91 -72.93
C ASN A 1182 58.02 88.90 -73.44
N GLU A 1183 58.51 89.78 -72.55
CA GLU A 1183 59.46 90.83 -72.86
C GLU A 1183 60.81 90.26 -73.33
N TYR A 1184 61.21 89.06 -72.89
CA TYR A 1184 62.47 88.41 -73.27
C TYR A 1184 62.43 87.90 -74.71
N ALA A 1185 61.30 87.34 -75.16
CA ALA A 1185 61.13 86.92 -76.56
C ALA A 1185 61.22 88.11 -77.53
N GLN A 1186 60.83 89.33 -77.10
CA GLN A 1186 61.00 90.53 -77.94
C GLN A 1186 62.47 90.87 -78.23
N ILE A 1187 63.43 90.30 -77.48
CA ILE A 1187 64.86 90.49 -77.74
C ILE A 1187 65.28 89.83 -79.06
N THR A 1188 64.57 88.79 -79.54
CA THR A 1188 64.92 88.15 -80.82
C THR A 1188 64.38 88.95 -82.02
N ASP A 1189 63.33 89.75 -81.83
CA ASP A 1189 62.76 90.63 -82.85
C ASP A 1189 63.59 91.90 -83.07
N LYS A 1190 64.51 91.86 -84.05
CA LYS A 1190 65.39 92.99 -84.42
C LYS A 1190 64.65 94.25 -84.86
N SER A 1191 63.36 94.17 -85.20
CA SER A 1191 62.55 95.33 -85.55
C SER A 1191 62.07 96.12 -84.32
N LYS A 1192 62.07 95.47 -83.15
CA LYS A 1192 61.63 96.06 -81.89
C LYS A 1192 62.83 96.36 -80.98
N LYS A 1193 62.59 97.23 -80.01
CA LYS A 1193 63.53 97.49 -78.91
C LYS A 1193 62.91 96.94 -77.64
N ALA A 1194 63.21 95.69 -77.31
CA ALA A 1194 62.71 95.01 -76.13
C ALA A 1194 62.95 95.84 -74.86
N ARG A 1195 61.95 95.89 -73.99
CA ARG A 1195 62.01 96.58 -72.69
C ARG A 1195 62.08 95.52 -71.61
N ILE A 1196 63.21 95.37 -70.96
CA ILE A 1196 63.43 94.35 -69.93
C ILE A 1196 63.48 95.02 -68.57
N ALA A 1197 62.64 94.58 -67.64
CA ALA A 1197 62.62 95.12 -66.28
C ALA A 1197 64.02 95.12 -65.63
N LYS A 1198 64.32 96.19 -64.88
CA LYS A 1198 65.61 96.31 -64.19
C LYS A 1198 65.66 95.41 -62.97
N ASN A 1199 66.51 94.38 -63.03
CA ASN A 1199 66.99 93.64 -61.88
C ASN A 1199 68.41 93.13 -62.16
N THR A 1200 69.05 92.53 -61.16
CA THR A 1200 70.43 92.02 -61.24
C THR A 1200 70.58 90.96 -62.33
N ASP A 1201 69.64 90.00 -62.37
CA ASP A 1201 69.69 88.86 -63.29
C ASP A 1201 69.50 89.31 -64.75
N ASN A 1202 68.61 90.27 -65.01
CA ASN A 1202 68.37 90.83 -66.32
C ASN A 1202 69.52 91.73 -66.80
N ASN A 1203 70.14 92.48 -65.90
CA ASN A 1203 71.34 93.25 -66.24
C ASN A 1203 72.48 92.30 -66.65
N GLN A 1204 72.67 91.21 -65.91
CA GLN A 1204 73.64 90.16 -66.27
C GLN A 1204 73.29 89.52 -67.62
N LEU A 1205 72.04 89.13 -67.85
CA LEU A 1205 71.57 88.58 -69.12
C LEU A 1205 71.91 89.52 -70.28
N LEU A 1206 71.55 90.81 -70.19
CA LEU A 1206 71.78 91.76 -71.26
C LEU A 1206 73.27 92.05 -71.50
N ASN A 1207 74.10 92.09 -70.44
CA ASN A 1207 75.55 92.18 -70.60
C ASN A 1207 76.13 90.92 -71.27
N ILE A 1208 75.63 89.73 -70.91
CA ILE A 1208 75.99 88.46 -71.55
C ILE A 1208 75.63 88.50 -73.04
N LEU A 1209 74.40 88.86 -73.38
CA LEU A 1209 73.95 88.97 -74.78
C LEU A 1209 74.78 89.98 -75.57
N LYS A 1210 75.20 91.10 -74.95
CA LYS A 1210 76.10 92.08 -75.55
C LYS A 1210 77.49 91.49 -75.78
N SER A 1211 78.04 90.78 -74.80
CA SER A 1211 79.38 90.17 -74.86
C SER A 1211 79.48 89.05 -75.90
N LYS A 1212 78.43 88.22 -76.03
CA LYS A 1212 78.28 87.19 -77.08
C LYS A 1212 77.97 87.81 -78.45
N GLY A 1213 77.73 89.12 -78.51
CA GLY A 1213 77.47 89.86 -79.74
C GLY A 1213 76.06 89.68 -80.30
N TYR A 1214 75.14 89.07 -79.54
CA TYR A 1214 73.72 88.87 -79.89
C TYR A 1214 72.96 90.20 -79.96
N ILE A 1215 73.27 91.13 -79.05
CA ILE A 1215 72.79 92.53 -79.09
C ILE A 1215 73.97 93.51 -79.28
N SER A 1216 73.72 94.73 -79.77
CA SER A 1216 74.78 95.75 -79.92
C SER A 1216 75.09 96.44 -78.58
N SER A 1217 74.04 96.81 -77.87
CA SER A 1217 74.09 97.51 -76.58
C SER A 1217 72.70 97.47 -75.95
N PHE A 1218 72.59 97.87 -74.70
CA PHE A 1218 71.30 98.21 -74.09
C PHE A 1218 71.46 99.54 -73.35
N SER A 1219 70.39 100.33 -73.35
CA SER A 1219 70.34 101.63 -72.68
C SER A 1219 69.47 101.53 -71.44
N ASP A 1220 69.96 102.08 -70.34
CA ASP A 1220 69.20 102.25 -69.11
C ASP A 1220 68.14 103.35 -69.30
N ILE A 1221 66.85 103.04 -69.13
CA ILE A 1221 65.73 103.97 -69.26
C ILE A 1221 64.78 103.82 -68.07
N GLY A 1222 65.00 104.61 -67.02
CA GLY A 1222 64.08 104.72 -65.89
C GLY A 1222 63.86 103.38 -65.17
N SER A 1223 62.73 102.72 -65.43
CA SER A 1223 62.34 101.44 -64.82
C SER A 1223 62.74 100.18 -65.61
N TYR A 1224 63.27 100.30 -66.83
CA TYR A 1224 63.65 99.16 -67.68
C TYR A 1224 64.96 99.40 -68.45
N TYR A 1225 65.56 98.31 -68.93
CA TYR A 1225 66.62 98.34 -69.93
C TYR A 1225 66.00 98.23 -71.32
N ARG A 1226 66.41 99.11 -72.24
CA ARG A 1226 66.01 99.05 -73.64
C ARG A 1226 67.11 98.42 -74.47
N VAL A 1227 66.81 97.28 -75.09
CA VAL A 1227 67.76 96.56 -75.94
C VAL A 1227 67.93 97.27 -77.28
N ASN A 1228 69.17 97.38 -77.75
CA ASN A 1228 69.52 97.85 -79.09
C ASN A 1228 70.20 96.72 -79.85
N HIS A 1229 69.67 96.37 -81.02
CA HIS A 1229 70.26 95.38 -81.93
C HIS A 1229 71.39 96.02 -82.76
N LYS A 1230 72.29 95.19 -83.30
CA LYS A 1230 73.24 95.65 -84.32
C LYS A 1230 72.42 95.95 -85.57
N ARG A 1231 72.48 97.20 -86.08
CA ARG A 1231 71.99 97.49 -87.43
C ARG A 1231 72.87 96.69 -88.39
N ILE A 1232 72.23 95.88 -89.25
CA ILE A 1232 72.91 95.00 -90.21
C ILE A 1232 73.87 95.84 -91.05
#